data_AF-A0A0V1K234-F1
#
_entry.id   AF-A0A0V1K234-F1
#
_cell.length_a   1.000
_cell.length_b   1.000
_cell.length_c   1.000
_cell.angle_alpha   90.00
_cell.angle_beta   90.00
_cell.angle_gamma   90.00
#
_symmetry.space_group_name_H-M   'P 1'
#
loop_
_entity.id
_entity.type
_entity.pdbx_description
1 polymer ?
#
loop_
_entity_poly.entity_id
_entity_poly.type
_entity_poly.pdbx_seq_one_letter_code
_entity_poly.pdbx_strand_id
1 'polypeptide(L)'
;LIKSVLLFIKNCGIVVSEMEAEIAKPLADFALSLYQLEDAGNVFFSPTSIFLALSMVFLGSEGKTNSQLLNVMFKAGWNKNNTKMTMQSLVKSFIIDEYYDASLELANRLYADDHYPILPSFLEDLKKYLSSDLVSVKFADTEATRLQINNWVSNQTKNKINDLLQSGTIEATTRLIAVNAIYFKASWDNVFDKKFTKPRKFYPSPDNSIEIPMMSHREGYMYYENEDCQLLGMDYYPKYFKMFILLPKSGKTLSELQQKLNGEALLNLISKVESAEVNVTIPKMKFDQQLNLAGTLKKLGIEDLFIPEKADLSGICDKERLYVSDVVHKAFLEFNEEGTEAAAATAVRMVPMSAVMYDKHFEFIADRPFTFFIFDDRSKAILFIGRFSVGMAYFGAAGKTKLEIQRAIFGDAAKEKDARALFVEINKILTTKSINFNKMKLLVANCVYIQEGFKLLTPYVEEMKKISSDIIEVDFMDIKEARLVINQWICNKTERKIENLIPPNLLQPITTSVIANAIYFKAQWSRRFEVQNTVNSDFFCDEIRRIKVKMMRDKQEFYYYENEICQLLGISYKENNFWMYILLPKQRFALQEMENSLTSNQLAEMFQNGAIVDVTVKIPKFSFTSASNMKDVLTELGMGIIFDGENADFSKICKRKDIFVSDILHKAFLEVNEEGTEAAAATAVTMTDKAAAMPSKQLFFVADHPFLFLICNPNFSIPLFLGRYTGLNDFDGVAYHMSNPNDDKNKIMLSIYLSYYEELQEHGINERIRQEYGIYVAEKPEPQYNISLIYDLTEIPQKYDDLIFKAARLKRNCLASVFEKYFEFQERGDAGQNRAVIHYREDETMYVEAKSDRVTVIFSTVFNDPADIIIGKIFLQEIHGKRASQTAPQVIFSLGEPPLELKNSNARISEGIGYVTFVLLPKHTCKASRDNTIDLLSIFRSYLHYHIKGTKAFIQSRMRSKTDEFLKILNRAKPKVIPERKTIMGRTFEKEE
;
A
#
# COMPACT_ATOMS: atom_id res chain seq x y z
N LEU A 1 57.72 -1.02 18.59
CA LEU A 1 56.37 -1.26 18.02
C LEU A 1 56.24 -0.74 16.59
N ILE A 2 55.99 0.55 16.32
CA ILE A 2 55.68 1.04 14.95
C ILE A 2 56.75 0.65 13.91
N LYS A 3 58.04 0.84 14.23
CA LYS A 3 59.17 0.45 13.35
C LYS A 3 59.27 -1.08 13.14
N SER A 4 58.77 -1.88 14.08
CA SER A 4 58.69 -3.34 14.02
C SER A 4 57.54 -3.80 13.12
N VAL A 5 56.39 -3.13 13.18
CA VAL A 5 55.24 -3.36 12.29
C VAL A 5 55.59 -3.02 10.84
N LEU A 6 56.29 -1.91 10.62
CA LEU A 6 56.77 -1.53 9.28
C LEU A 6 57.85 -2.48 8.73
N LEU A 7 58.70 -3.07 9.57
CA LEU A 7 59.62 -4.13 9.14
C LEU A 7 58.88 -5.45 8.83
N PHE A 8 57.82 -5.77 9.58
CA PHE A 8 56.99 -6.95 9.32
C PHE A 8 56.29 -6.85 7.96
N ILE A 9 55.66 -5.70 7.67
CA ILE A 9 55.03 -5.43 6.35
C ILE A 9 56.05 -5.44 5.21
N LYS A 10 57.30 -5.03 5.45
CA LYS A 10 58.36 -5.03 4.42
C LYS A 10 59.03 -6.40 4.18
N ASN A 11 58.99 -7.30 5.17
CA ASN A 11 59.57 -8.64 5.07
C ASN A 11 58.52 -9.72 4.71
N CYS A 12 57.26 -9.52 5.06
CA CYS A 12 56.15 -10.34 4.59
C CYS A 12 55.75 -9.89 3.18
N GLY A 13 56.50 -10.36 2.18
CA GLY A 13 56.17 -10.15 0.77
C GLY A 13 54.86 -10.83 0.38
N ILE A 14 53.73 -10.18 0.65
CA ILE A 14 52.45 -10.53 0.07
C ILE A 14 52.51 -10.13 -1.41
N VAL A 15 52.89 -11.10 -2.23
CA VAL A 15 52.70 -11.05 -3.67
C VAL A 15 51.18 -11.06 -3.91
N VAL A 16 50.61 -9.87 -4.12
CA VAL A 16 49.29 -9.72 -4.75
C VAL A 16 49.46 -10.26 -6.17
N SER A 17 49.02 -11.50 -6.38
CA SER A 17 49.36 -12.25 -7.59
C SER A 17 48.66 -11.67 -8.82
N GLU A 18 49.38 -11.62 -9.94
CA GLU A 18 48.89 -11.12 -11.24
C GLU A 18 47.59 -11.82 -11.73
N MET A 19 47.25 -12.99 -11.18
CA MET A 19 45.98 -13.71 -11.43
C MET A 19 44.72 -12.95 -11.01
N GLU A 20 44.77 -12.06 -10.00
CA GLU A 20 43.55 -11.38 -9.52
C GLU A 20 43.00 -10.35 -10.54
N ALA A 21 43.86 -9.82 -11.41
CA ALA A 21 43.46 -8.92 -12.49
C ALA A 21 42.82 -9.64 -13.70
N GLU A 22 42.99 -10.96 -13.84
CA GLU A 22 42.67 -11.69 -15.07
C GLU A 22 41.15 -11.81 -15.30
N ILE A 23 40.35 -11.99 -14.24
CA ILE A 23 38.88 -12.19 -14.32
C ILE A 23 38.07 -10.89 -14.39
N ALA A 24 38.66 -9.75 -13.99
CA ALA A 24 37.95 -8.48 -13.89
C ALA A 24 37.36 -8.02 -15.23
N LYS A 25 38.12 -8.16 -16.33
CA LYS A 25 37.66 -7.82 -17.68
C LYS A 25 36.52 -8.72 -18.17
N PRO A 26 36.66 -10.08 -18.16
CA PRO A 26 35.53 -10.96 -18.48
C PRO A 26 34.27 -10.72 -17.64
N LEU A 27 34.43 -10.48 -16.34
CA LEU A 27 33.30 -10.23 -15.45
C LEU A 27 32.61 -8.89 -15.74
N ALA A 28 33.36 -7.82 -16.03
CA ALA A 28 32.82 -6.54 -16.45
C ALA A 28 32.15 -6.60 -17.83
N ASP A 29 32.72 -7.39 -18.75
CA ASP A 29 32.13 -7.69 -20.06
C ASP A 29 30.81 -8.46 -19.95
N PHE A 30 30.75 -9.49 -19.10
CA PHE A 30 29.53 -10.24 -18.79
C PHE A 30 28.46 -9.34 -18.16
N ALA A 31 28.86 -8.49 -17.20
CA ALA A 31 27.99 -7.50 -16.57
C ALA A 31 27.33 -6.55 -17.59
N LEU A 32 28.13 -5.99 -18.51
CA LEU A 32 27.63 -5.08 -19.54
C LEU A 32 26.77 -5.80 -20.58
N SER A 33 27.11 -7.05 -20.93
CA SER A 33 26.32 -7.86 -21.87
C SER A 33 24.91 -8.17 -21.34
N LEU A 34 24.78 -8.47 -20.04
CA LEU A 34 23.48 -8.58 -19.38
C LEU A 34 22.74 -7.23 -19.34
N TYR A 35 23.45 -6.15 -18.98
CA TYR A 35 22.88 -4.81 -18.81
C TYR A 35 22.39 -4.18 -20.12
N GLN A 36 23.02 -4.52 -21.25
CA GLN A 36 22.66 -4.04 -22.59
C GLN A 36 21.44 -4.74 -23.20
N LEU A 37 21.02 -5.91 -22.68
CA LEU A 37 19.84 -6.64 -23.17
C LEU A 37 18.51 -6.20 -22.52
N GLU A 38 18.55 -5.26 -21.57
CA GLU A 38 17.39 -4.78 -20.82
C GLU A 38 16.90 -3.41 -21.33
N ASP A 39 16.11 -3.45 -22.42
CA ASP A 39 15.84 -2.31 -23.30
C ASP A 39 15.17 -1.08 -22.63
N ALA A 40 14.41 -1.23 -21.54
CA ALA A 40 13.68 -0.11 -20.92
C ALA A 40 13.37 -0.27 -19.41
N GLY A 41 13.45 0.84 -18.67
CA GLY A 41 13.07 0.94 -17.25
C GLY A 41 14.24 1.01 -16.26
N ASN A 42 13.93 1.01 -14.97
CA ASN A 42 14.92 0.73 -13.93
C ASN A 42 15.46 -0.69 -14.13
N VAL A 43 16.78 -0.85 -14.02
CA VAL A 43 17.44 -2.15 -14.09
C VAL A 43 18.41 -2.20 -12.91
N PHE A 44 18.44 -3.30 -12.18
CA PHE A 44 19.32 -3.52 -11.05
C PHE A 44 19.54 -5.01 -10.84
N PHE A 45 20.80 -5.43 -10.80
CA PHE A 45 21.20 -6.82 -10.52
C PHE A 45 22.67 -6.91 -10.10
N SER A 46 23.07 -8.09 -9.61
CA SER A 46 24.47 -8.43 -9.35
C SER A 46 25.03 -9.33 -10.45
N PRO A 47 25.88 -8.82 -11.35
CA PRO A 47 26.51 -9.65 -12.37
C PRO A 47 27.51 -10.63 -11.76
N THR A 48 28.21 -10.23 -10.70
CA THR A 48 29.08 -11.13 -9.90
C THR A 48 28.32 -12.31 -9.34
N SER A 49 27.16 -12.08 -8.72
CA SER A 49 26.39 -13.17 -8.13
C SER A 49 25.88 -14.14 -9.21
N ILE A 50 25.32 -13.61 -10.31
CA ILE A 50 24.90 -14.41 -11.48
C ILE A 50 26.07 -15.22 -12.05
N PHE A 51 27.26 -14.60 -12.18
CA PHE A 51 28.47 -15.26 -12.65
C PHE A 51 28.87 -16.44 -11.74
N LEU A 52 28.80 -16.27 -10.42
CA LEU A 52 29.05 -17.37 -9.47
C LEU A 52 28.00 -18.47 -9.58
N ALA A 53 26.72 -18.15 -9.82
CA ALA A 53 25.68 -19.14 -10.05
C ALA A 53 25.93 -19.97 -11.32
N LEU A 54 26.32 -19.32 -12.42
CA LEU A 54 26.73 -20.01 -13.65
C LEU A 54 28.05 -20.75 -13.49
N SER A 55 28.93 -20.31 -12.59
CA SER A 55 30.19 -21.02 -12.26
C SER A 55 29.90 -22.40 -11.64
N MET A 56 28.89 -22.51 -10.77
CA MET A 56 28.48 -23.81 -10.21
C MET A 56 28.03 -24.79 -11.31
N VAL A 57 27.28 -24.29 -12.29
CA VAL A 57 26.84 -25.07 -13.45
C VAL A 57 28.01 -25.42 -14.38
N PHE A 58 28.91 -24.46 -14.62
CA PHE A 58 30.09 -24.63 -15.47
C PHE A 58 30.97 -25.79 -14.99
N LEU A 59 31.20 -25.91 -13.66
CA LEU A 59 32.01 -26.97 -13.05
C LEU A 59 31.53 -28.39 -13.35
N GLY A 60 30.24 -28.59 -13.63
CA GLY A 60 29.65 -29.89 -13.97
C GLY A 60 29.11 -29.98 -15.40
N SER A 61 29.39 -28.97 -16.23
CA SER A 61 28.98 -28.93 -17.64
C SER A 61 30.09 -29.43 -18.56
N GLU A 62 29.72 -30.17 -19.60
CA GLU A 62 30.65 -30.74 -20.58
C GLU A 62 30.31 -30.33 -22.03
N GLY A 63 31.18 -30.73 -22.96
CA GLY A 63 30.95 -30.64 -24.40
C GLY A 63 30.58 -29.24 -24.92
N LYS A 64 29.45 -29.15 -25.64
CA LYS A 64 28.95 -27.90 -26.23
C LYS A 64 28.35 -26.96 -25.16
N THR A 65 27.75 -27.52 -24.11
CA THR A 65 27.19 -26.75 -22.98
C THR A 65 28.30 -26.01 -22.23
N ASN A 66 29.41 -26.70 -21.92
CA ASN A 66 30.63 -26.09 -21.35
C ASN A 66 31.18 -24.98 -22.24
N SER A 67 31.23 -25.22 -23.55
CA SER A 67 31.78 -24.27 -24.52
C SER A 67 30.92 -23.00 -24.65
N GLN A 68 29.58 -23.12 -24.60
CA GLN A 68 28.67 -21.97 -24.56
C GLN A 68 28.86 -21.15 -23.28
N LEU A 69 28.88 -21.81 -22.10
CA LEU A 69 29.11 -21.15 -20.82
C LEU A 69 30.46 -20.40 -20.78
N LEU A 70 31.53 -21.06 -21.22
CA LEU A 70 32.86 -20.45 -21.28
C LEU A 70 32.88 -19.22 -22.19
N ASN A 71 32.32 -19.31 -23.39
CA ASN A 71 32.32 -18.21 -24.35
C ASN A 71 31.55 -16.98 -23.84
N VAL A 72 30.46 -17.18 -23.09
CA VAL A 72 29.65 -16.07 -22.57
C VAL A 72 30.22 -15.48 -21.27
N MET A 73 30.74 -16.30 -20.37
CA MET A 73 31.30 -15.85 -19.09
C MET A 73 32.73 -15.32 -19.22
N PHE A 74 33.59 -16.00 -19.98
CA PHE A 74 35.03 -15.76 -20.01
C PHE A 74 35.55 -15.16 -21.33
N LYS A 75 34.70 -15.11 -22.37
CA LYS A 75 35.04 -14.76 -23.77
C LYS A 75 36.07 -15.69 -24.42
N ALA A 76 36.19 -15.56 -25.74
CA ALA A 76 37.13 -16.35 -26.54
C ALA A 76 38.59 -15.99 -26.18
N GLY A 77 39.42 -17.03 -25.96
CA GLY A 77 40.83 -16.88 -25.60
C GLY A 77 41.17 -17.15 -24.13
N TRP A 78 40.17 -17.37 -23.27
CA TRP A 78 40.41 -17.70 -21.86
C TRP A 78 41.14 -19.04 -21.64
N ASN A 79 42.11 -19.06 -20.73
CA ASN A 79 42.85 -20.27 -20.37
C ASN A 79 42.01 -21.16 -19.42
N LYS A 80 41.35 -22.19 -19.98
CA LYS A 80 40.51 -23.15 -19.24
C LYS A 80 41.19 -23.77 -18.01
N ASN A 81 42.52 -23.90 -17.99
CA ASN A 81 43.24 -24.59 -16.92
C ASN A 81 43.25 -23.79 -15.60
N ASN A 82 43.14 -22.46 -15.67
CA ASN A 82 43.14 -21.61 -14.48
C ASN A 82 41.73 -21.39 -13.91
N THR A 83 40.67 -21.61 -14.70
CA THR A 83 39.28 -21.22 -14.39
C THR A 83 38.83 -21.60 -12.97
N LYS A 84 39.04 -22.84 -12.54
CA LYS A 84 38.62 -23.31 -11.20
C LYS A 84 39.36 -22.56 -10.08
N MET A 85 40.64 -22.26 -10.25
CA MET A 85 41.44 -21.49 -9.28
C MET A 85 41.03 -20.01 -9.27
N THR A 86 40.78 -19.43 -10.44
CA THR A 86 40.31 -18.04 -10.54
C THR A 86 38.93 -17.84 -9.91
N MET A 87 38.00 -18.78 -10.12
CA MET A 87 36.70 -18.82 -9.42
C MET A 87 36.87 -18.88 -7.89
N GLN A 88 37.81 -19.70 -7.40
CA GLN A 88 38.09 -19.82 -5.97
C GLN A 88 38.70 -18.56 -5.37
N SER A 89 39.62 -17.90 -6.08
CA SER A 89 40.18 -16.60 -5.66
C SER A 89 39.09 -15.53 -5.63
N LEU A 90 38.19 -15.50 -6.62
CA LEU A 90 37.06 -14.57 -6.65
C LEU A 90 36.14 -14.77 -5.44
N VAL A 91 35.72 -16.00 -5.13
CA VAL A 91 34.89 -16.28 -3.94
C VAL A 91 35.60 -15.92 -2.63
N LYS A 92 36.90 -16.24 -2.49
CA LYS A 92 37.69 -15.86 -1.32
C LYS A 92 37.84 -14.34 -1.16
N SER A 93 37.92 -13.60 -2.26
CA SER A 93 38.04 -12.14 -2.23
C SER A 93 36.82 -11.43 -1.62
N PHE A 94 35.64 -12.06 -1.66
CA PHE A 94 34.41 -11.50 -1.11
C PHE A 94 34.23 -11.73 0.40
N ILE A 95 35.13 -12.48 1.04
CA ILE A 95 35.18 -12.57 2.49
C ILE A 95 35.58 -11.19 3.05
N ILE A 96 34.82 -10.72 4.05
CA ILE A 96 35.06 -9.48 4.80
C ILE A 96 35.31 -9.90 6.24
N ASP A 97 36.33 -9.33 6.88
CA ASP A 97 36.59 -9.57 8.31
C ASP A 97 35.43 -9.04 9.16
N GLU A 98 34.97 -9.82 10.14
CA GLU A 98 33.84 -9.50 11.05
C GLU A 98 34.01 -8.20 11.88
N TYR A 99 35.17 -7.54 11.80
CA TYR A 99 35.52 -6.34 12.56
C TYR A 99 34.85 -5.06 12.06
N TYR A 100 34.21 -5.07 10.89
CA TYR A 100 33.63 -3.89 10.25
C TYR A 100 32.10 -3.96 10.15
N ASP A 101 31.40 -2.82 10.27
CA ASP A 101 29.95 -2.72 10.00
C ASP A 101 29.63 -2.66 8.49
N ALA A 102 30.22 -3.58 7.74
CA ALA A 102 29.94 -3.82 6.33
C ALA A 102 29.73 -5.33 6.13
N SER A 103 28.68 -5.69 5.39
CA SER A 103 28.36 -7.09 5.12
C SER A 103 27.93 -7.29 3.67
N LEU A 104 28.53 -8.29 3.02
CA LEU A 104 28.21 -8.76 1.69
C LEU A 104 27.77 -10.22 1.80
N GLU A 105 26.46 -10.45 1.82
CA GLU A 105 25.88 -11.79 2.00
C GLU A 105 25.54 -12.39 0.64
N LEU A 106 26.14 -13.53 0.30
CA LEU A 106 25.98 -14.23 -0.97
C LEU A 106 25.25 -15.57 -0.76
N ALA A 107 24.01 -15.67 -1.22
CA ALA A 107 23.20 -16.88 -1.15
C ALA A 107 23.18 -17.59 -2.52
N ASN A 108 24.24 -18.35 -2.78
CA ASN A 108 24.47 -19.09 -4.03
C ASN A 108 24.33 -20.59 -3.78
N ARG A 109 23.38 -21.27 -4.46
CA ARG A 109 23.18 -22.73 -4.31
C ARG A 109 22.50 -23.34 -5.53
N LEU A 110 22.83 -24.60 -5.81
CA LEU A 110 22.07 -25.45 -6.75
C LEU A 110 21.03 -26.29 -5.99
N TYR A 111 19.84 -26.43 -6.57
CA TYR A 111 18.80 -27.35 -6.12
C TYR A 111 18.45 -28.30 -7.26
N ALA A 112 18.66 -29.61 -7.06
CA ALA A 112 18.39 -30.65 -8.06
C ALA A 112 17.28 -31.59 -7.58
N ASP A 113 16.56 -32.21 -8.52
CA ASP A 113 15.53 -33.18 -8.18
C ASP A 113 16.14 -34.42 -7.50
N ASP A 114 15.50 -34.94 -6.46
CA ASP A 114 16.02 -36.06 -5.65
C ASP A 114 16.07 -37.40 -6.38
N HIS A 115 15.47 -37.48 -7.58
CA HIS A 115 15.66 -38.59 -8.51
C HIS A 115 17.10 -38.73 -9.04
N TYR A 116 17.85 -37.62 -9.16
CA TYR A 116 19.15 -37.62 -9.85
C TYR A 116 20.31 -37.99 -8.92
N PRO A 117 21.09 -39.04 -9.23
CA PRO A 117 22.28 -39.41 -8.47
C PRO A 117 23.44 -38.46 -8.77
N ILE A 118 23.62 -37.45 -7.91
CA ILE A 118 24.67 -36.43 -8.04
C ILE A 118 26.06 -37.01 -7.76
N LEU A 119 27.03 -36.67 -8.61
CA LEU A 119 28.41 -37.14 -8.51
C LEU A 119 29.13 -36.58 -7.26
N PRO A 120 29.77 -37.42 -6.42
CA PRO A 120 30.51 -36.95 -5.24
C PRO A 120 31.66 -35.99 -5.58
N SER A 121 32.36 -36.23 -6.69
CA SER A 121 33.43 -35.36 -7.20
C SER A 121 32.95 -33.94 -7.54
N PHE A 122 31.71 -33.79 -8.01
CA PHE A 122 31.11 -32.49 -8.26
C PHE A 122 30.79 -31.75 -6.96
N LEU A 123 30.30 -32.45 -5.94
CA LEU A 123 30.07 -31.87 -4.61
C LEU A 123 31.38 -31.45 -3.93
N GLU A 124 32.46 -32.22 -4.11
CA GLU A 124 33.81 -31.83 -3.68
C GLU A 124 34.30 -30.57 -4.39
N ASP A 125 34.13 -30.48 -5.72
CA ASP A 125 34.53 -29.32 -6.51
C ASP A 125 33.71 -28.06 -6.17
N LEU A 126 32.39 -28.16 -5.95
CA LEU A 126 31.55 -27.04 -5.51
C LEU A 126 32.03 -26.46 -4.17
N LYS A 127 32.28 -27.33 -3.18
CA LYS A 127 32.78 -26.93 -1.85
C LYS A 127 34.17 -26.32 -1.95
N LYS A 128 35.06 -26.95 -2.73
CA LYS A 128 36.46 -26.56 -2.87
C LYS A 128 36.62 -25.23 -3.60
N TYR A 129 35.94 -25.04 -4.73
CA TYR A 129 36.18 -23.92 -5.64
C TYR A 129 35.16 -22.77 -5.51
N LEU A 130 33.96 -23.01 -4.98
CA LEU A 130 32.91 -21.98 -4.88
C LEU A 130 32.34 -21.80 -3.47
N SER A 131 32.83 -22.54 -2.47
CA SER A 131 32.29 -22.54 -1.09
C SER A 131 30.77 -22.76 -1.04
N SER A 132 30.24 -23.54 -1.98
CA SER A 132 28.81 -23.78 -2.15
C SER A 132 28.50 -25.28 -2.19
N ASP A 133 27.21 -25.59 -2.18
CA ASP A 133 26.64 -26.93 -2.14
C ASP A 133 25.53 -27.09 -3.19
N LEU A 134 25.21 -28.33 -3.51
CA LEU A 134 23.97 -28.72 -4.17
C LEU A 134 23.08 -29.46 -3.18
N VAL A 135 21.79 -29.12 -3.13
CA VAL A 135 20.79 -29.78 -2.28
C VAL A 135 19.78 -30.53 -3.14
N SER A 136 19.67 -31.84 -2.94
CA SER A 136 18.61 -32.66 -3.53
C SER A 136 17.27 -32.35 -2.85
N VAL A 137 16.23 -32.10 -3.66
CA VAL A 137 14.87 -31.75 -3.22
C VAL A 137 13.85 -32.44 -4.11
N LYS A 138 12.66 -32.70 -3.59
CA LYS A 138 11.57 -33.29 -4.35
C LYS A 138 10.76 -32.19 -5.03
N PHE A 139 11.03 -31.87 -6.31
CA PHE A 139 10.33 -30.77 -6.98
C PHE A 139 8.85 -31.06 -7.23
N ALA A 140 8.43 -32.33 -7.19
CA ALA A 140 7.02 -32.72 -7.15
C ALA A 140 6.26 -32.10 -5.97
N ASP A 141 6.93 -31.86 -4.82
CA ASP A 141 6.34 -31.21 -3.65
C ASP A 141 6.53 -29.67 -3.74
N THR A 142 5.99 -29.09 -4.83
CA THR A 142 6.33 -27.75 -5.34
C THR A 142 6.38 -26.64 -4.28
N GLU A 143 5.30 -26.46 -3.51
CA GLU A 143 5.22 -25.41 -2.48
C GLU A 143 6.11 -25.68 -1.26
N ALA A 144 6.31 -26.94 -0.86
CA ALA A 144 7.22 -27.29 0.23
C ALA A 144 8.67 -26.98 -0.15
N THR A 145 9.08 -27.38 -1.36
CA THR A 145 10.41 -27.09 -1.92
C THR A 145 10.61 -25.59 -2.14
N ARG A 146 9.58 -24.85 -2.59
CA ARG A 146 9.60 -23.38 -2.69
C ARG A 146 9.86 -22.72 -1.33
N LEU A 147 9.11 -23.11 -0.30
CA LEU A 147 9.27 -22.59 1.06
C LEU A 147 10.64 -22.94 1.65
N GLN A 148 11.14 -24.16 1.41
CA GLN A 148 12.49 -24.56 1.83
C GLN A 148 13.57 -23.66 1.22
N ILE A 149 13.47 -23.36 -0.08
CA ILE A 149 14.42 -22.48 -0.79
C ILE A 149 14.31 -21.04 -0.25
N ASN A 150 13.10 -20.49 -0.14
CA ASN A 150 12.88 -19.13 0.38
C ASN A 150 13.38 -18.97 1.82
N ASN A 151 13.08 -19.92 2.72
CA ASN A 151 13.56 -19.91 4.09
C ASN A 151 15.09 -19.96 4.17
N TRP A 152 15.75 -20.75 3.30
CA TRP A 152 17.21 -20.75 3.25
C TRP A 152 17.76 -19.40 2.78
N VAL A 153 17.23 -18.82 1.70
CA VAL A 153 17.67 -17.51 1.19
C VAL A 153 17.42 -16.39 2.22
N SER A 154 16.28 -16.40 2.90
CA SER A 154 15.95 -15.47 3.98
C SER A 154 17.01 -15.54 5.09
N ASN A 155 17.34 -16.75 5.56
CA ASN A 155 18.36 -16.95 6.58
C ASN A 155 19.75 -16.48 6.14
N GLN A 156 20.18 -16.79 4.90
CA GLN A 156 21.48 -16.31 4.39
C GLN A 156 21.52 -14.78 4.24
N THR A 157 20.39 -14.15 3.90
CA THR A 157 20.31 -12.70 3.64
C THR A 157 19.83 -11.90 4.86
N LYS A 158 19.96 -12.44 6.08
CA LYS A 158 19.56 -11.78 7.35
C LYS A 158 18.09 -11.28 7.33
N ASN A 159 17.20 -12.08 6.74
CA ASN A 159 15.77 -11.80 6.52
C ASN A 159 15.47 -10.60 5.59
N LYS A 160 16.42 -10.21 4.73
CA LYS A 160 16.24 -9.13 3.74
C LYS A 160 15.59 -9.62 2.45
N ILE A 161 15.86 -10.87 2.03
CA ILE A 161 15.27 -11.47 0.85
C ILE A 161 14.44 -12.69 1.28
N ASN A 162 13.17 -12.45 1.63
CA ASN A 162 12.28 -13.46 2.20
C ASN A 162 11.58 -14.31 1.15
N ASP A 163 11.09 -13.68 0.08
CA ASP A 163 10.52 -14.38 -1.07
C ASP A 163 11.40 -14.18 -2.31
N LEU A 164 12.21 -15.19 -2.61
CA LEU A 164 12.93 -15.32 -3.87
C LEU A 164 12.02 -15.96 -4.93
N LEU A 165 11.42 -17.10 -4.60
CA LEU A 165 10.54 -17.86 -5.47
C LEU A 165 9.07 -17.58 -5.10
N GLN A 166 8.29 -17.13 -6.08
CA GLN A 166 6.86 -16.85 -5.93
C GLN A 166 6.06 -18.15 -6.10
N SER A 167 4.82 -18.21 -5.60
CA SER A 167 4.00 -19.41 -5.80
C SER A 167 3.80 -19.69 -7.29
N GLY A 168 3.84 -20.97 -7.69
CA GLY A 168 3.84 -21.38 -9.10
C GLY A 168 5.15 -21.16 -9.87
N THR A 169 6.24 -20.68 -9.24
CA THR A 169 7.57 -20.60 -9.89
C THR A 169 8.25 -21.99 -10.01
N ILE A 170 7.90 -22.95 -9.15
CA ILE A 170 8.38 -24.33 -9.23
C ILE A 170 7.26 -25.23 -9.77
N GLU A 171 7.58 -25.98 -10.81
CA GLU A 171 6.73 -27.02 -11.38
C GLU A 171 7.26 -28.43 -11.03
N ALA A 172 6.40 -29.45 -11.04
CA ALA A 172 6.82 -30.86 -10.84
C ALA A 172 7.74 -31.41 -11.96
N THR A 173 7.83 -30.68 -13.08
CA THR A 173 8.75 -30.87 -14.22
C THR A 173 10.14 -30.27 -13.99
N THR A 174 10.35 -29.53 -12.90
CA THR A 174 11.64 -28.91 -12.54
C THR A 174 12.69 -29.99 -12.24
N ARG A 175 13.93 -29.78 -12.70
CA ARG A 175 15.03 -30.76 -12.56
C ARG A 175 16.28 -30.19 -11.90
N LEU A 176 16.62 -28.93 -12.22
CA LEU A 176 17.73 -28.20 -11.60
C LEU A 176 17.43 -26.70 -11.63
N ILE A 177 17.49 -26.04 -10.48
CA ILE A 177 17.42 -24.57 -10.38
C ILE A 177 18.73 -24.05 -9.79
N ALA A 178 19.30 -23.03 -10.44
CA ALA A 178 20.36 -22.22 -9.84
C ALA A 178 19.73 -21.05 -9.08
N VAL A 179 19.87 -21.08 -7.75
CA VAL A 179 19.36 -20.04 -6.84
C VAL A 179 20.47 -19.05 -6.55
N ASN A 180 20.14 -17.77 -6.74
CA ASN A 180 21.05 -16.68 -6.52
C ASN A 180 20.36 -15.48 -5.83
N ALA A 181 20.81 -15.15 -4.63
CA ALA A 181 20.42 -13.90 -3.98
C ALA A 181 21.63 -13.25 -3.31
N ILE A 182 21.61 -11.92 -3.24
CA ILE A 182 22.73 -11.13 -2.72
C ILE A 182 22.21 -9.90 -1.97
N TYR A 183 22.82 -9.63 -0.84
CA TYR A 183 22.55 -8.48 0.01
C TYR A 183 23.86 -7.76 0.34
N PHE A 184 23.84 -6.43 0.29
CA PHE A 184 25.01 -5.60 0.60
C PHE A 184 24.63 -4.46 1.54
N LYS A 185 25.41 -4.31 2.61
CA LYS A 185 25.36 -3.21 3.56
C LYS A 185 26.78 -2.66 3.73
N ALA A 186 26.95 -1.35 3.64
CA ALA A 186 28.17 -0.65 4.03
C ALA A 186 27.88 0.84 4.19
N SER A 187 28.47 1.48 5.21
CA SER A 187 28.39 2.94 5.38
C SER A 187 29.25 3.67 4.34
N TRP A 188 28.90 4.91 3.96
CA TRP A 188 29.82 5.76 3.20
C TRP A 188 31.07 6.05 4.05
N ASP A 189 32.24 6.19 3.41
CA ASP A 189 33.43 6.71 4.11
C ASP A 189 33.25 8.19 4.48
N ASN A 190 32.59 8.94 3.58
CA ASN A 190 32.12 10.30 3.77
C ASN A 190 30.58 10.34 3.69
N VAL A 191 29.91 10.33 4.85
CA VAL A 191 28.44 10.37 4.94
C VAL A 191 27.86 11.74 4.57
N PHE A 192 26.63 11.76 4.07
CA PHE A 192 25.91 13.00 3.78
C PHE A 192 25.24 13.53 5.06
N ASP A 193 25.32 14.84 5.33
CA ASP A 193 24.45 15.44 6.36
C ASP A 193 23.02 15.53 5.80
N LYS A 194 22.07 14.88 6.49
CA LYS A 194 20.63 14.85 6.15
C LYS A 194 20.02 16.25 5.98
N LYS A 195 20.61 17.31 6.54
CA LYS A 195 20.20 18.72 6.32
C LYS A 195 20.43 19.22 4.89
N PHE A 196 21.34 18.59 4.16
CA PHE A 196 21.63 18.89 2.76
C PHE A 196 20.89 17.98 1.77
N THR A 197 20.19 16.93 2.24
CA THR A 197 19.18 16.23 1.42
C THR A 197 18.01 17.18 1.14
N LYS A 198 17.79 17.51 -0.13
CA LYS A 198 16.69 18.41 -0.55
C LYS A 198 16.03 17.89 -1.83
N PRO A 199 14.73 18.18 -2.05
CA PRO A 199 14.14 18.04 -3.37
C PRO A 199 14.97 18.84 -4.39
N ARG A 200 15.36 18.20 -5.48
CA ARG A 200 16.06 18.83 -6.60
C ARG A 200 15.61 18.21 -7.90
N LYS A 201 15.67 19.02 -8.97
CA LYS A 201 15.36 18.60 -10.33
C LYS A 201 16.29 17.48 -10.80
N PHE A 202 15.69 16.37 -11.20
CA PHE A 202 16.24 15.31 -12.05
C PHE A 202 15.53 15.38 -13.40
N TYR A 203 16.27 15.22 -14.48
CA TYR A 203 15.87 15.41 -15.87
C TYR A 203 15.84 14.08 -16.63
N PRO A 204 14.70 13.36 -16.67
CA PRO A 204 14.58 12.13 -17.47
C PRO A 204 14.87 12.34 -18.97
N SER A 205 14.72 13.55 -19.50
CA SER A 205 15.22 14.01 -20.83
C SER A 205 15.72 15.45 -20.70
N PRO A 206 16.51 15.95 -21.67
CA PRO A 206 16.83 17.37 -21.80
C PRO A 206 15.66 18.34 -21.57
N ASP A 207 14.46 18.01 -22.06
CA ASP A 207 13.31 18.94 -22.03
C ASP A 207 12.49 18.99 -20.73
N ASN A 208 12.81 18.17 -19.72
CA ASN A 208 11.82 17.69 -18.74
C ASN A 208 12.44 17.42 -17.36
N SER A 209 11.79 17.77 -16.24
CA SER A 209 12.37 17.59 -14.89
C SER A 209 11.38 17.30 -13.76
N ILE A 210 11.62 16.21 -13.02
CA ILE A 210 10.93 15.86 -11.76
C ILE A 210 11.77 16.30 -10.55
N GLU A 211 11.15 16.62 -9.42
CA GLU A 211 11.89 16.84 -8.17
C GLU A 211 11.95 15.58 -7.31
N ILE A 212 13.18 15.14 -6.99
CA ILE A 212 13.45 13.96 -6.17
C ILE A 212 14.42 14.33 -5.03
N PRO A 213 14.40 13.62 -3.88
CA PRO A 213 15.35 13.88 -2.80
C PRO A 213 16.78 13.59 -3.27
N MET A 214 17.57 14.64 -3.43
CA MET A 214 19.00 14.54 -3.71
C MET A 214 19.82 14.90 -2.48
N MET A 215 20.73 14.00 -2.14
CA MET A 215 21.73 14.15 -1.08
C MET A 215 22.89 14.94 -1.65
N SER A 216 23.39 15.95 -0.92
CA SER A 216 24.50 16.79 -1.36
C SER A 216 25.64 16.82 -0.34
N HIS A 217 26.87 16.69 -0.82
CA HIS A 217 28.08 16.76 -0.01
C HIS A 217 29.25 17.26 -0.86
N ARG A 218 30.12 18.09 -0.28
CA ARG A 218 31.32 18.63 -0.93
C ARG A 218 32.53 18.16 -0.15
N GLU A 219 33.37 17.36 -0.78
CA GLU A 219 34.56 16.75 -0.18
C GLU A 219 35.51 16.26 -1.28
N GLY A 220 36.68 15.73 -0.91
CA GLY A 220 37.53 14.95 -1.81
C GLY A 220 36.85 13.64 -2.26
N TYR A 221 36.61 13.52 -3.56
CA TYR A 221 36.07 12.33 -4.23
C TYR A 221 36.96 11.90 -5.39
N MET A 222 36.79 10.65 -5.86
CA MET A 222 37.41 10.19 -7.09
C MET A 222 36.60 10.69 -8.29
N TYR A 223 37.23 11.37 -9.25
CA TYR A 223 36.52 11.98 -10.37
C TYR A 223 37.29 11.87 -11.69
N TYR A 224 36.53 11.68 -12.77
CA TYR A 224 37.02 11.79 -14.15
C TYR A 224 35.91 12.33 -15.06
N GLU A 225 36.27 13.07 -16.10
CA GLU A 225 35.35 13.44 -17.17
C GLU A 225 36.02 13.49 -18.54
N ASN A 226 35.24 13.28 -19.60
CA ASN A 226 35.65 13.42 -20.99
C ASN A 226 34.53 14.13 -21.80
N GLU A 227 34.49 14.00 -23.12
CA GLU A 227 33.44 14.63 -23.95
C GLU A 227 32.06 13.94 -23.87
N ASP A 228 32.01 12.66 -23.47
CA ASP A 228 30.78 11.87 -23.45
C ASP A 228 30.15 11.75 -22.03
N CYS A 229 30.96 11.72 -20.97
CA CYS A 229 30.48 11.43 -19.61
C CYS A 229 31.31 12.07 -18.49
N GLN A 230 30.70 12.12 -17.29
CA GLN A 230 31.35 12.30 -15.99
C GLN A 230 31.30 10.96 -15.25
N LEU A 231 32.36 10.61 -14.52
CA LEU A 231 32.45 9.44 -13.65
C LEU A 231 32.84 9.90 -12.25
N LEU A 232 31.94 9.67 -11.29
CA LEU A 232 32.19 9.90 -9.86
C LEU A 232 32.45 8.54 -9.19
N GLY A 233 33.48 8.46 -8.34
CA GLY A 233 33.74 7.35 -7.43
C GLY A 233 33.66 7.79 -5.97
N MET A 234 32.91 7.05 -5.17
CA MET A 234 32.66 7.28 -3.74
C MET A 234 33.07 6.06 -2.94
N ASP A 235 33.95 6.24 -1.95
CA ASP A 235 34.37 5.17 -1.06
C ASP A 235 33.26 4.79 -0.05
N TYR A 236 33.11 3.50 0.20
CA TYR A 236 32.45 2.98 1.41
C TYR A 236 33.48 2.83 2.54
N TYR A 237 33.00 2.66 3.78
CA TYR A 237 33.83 2.23 4.91
C TYR A 237 33.57 0.75 5.24
N PRO A 238 34.60 -0.13 5.28
CA PRO A 238 35.99 0.11 4.88
C PRO A 238 36.14 0.32 3.36
N LYS A 239 37.20 1.03 2.94
CA LYS A 239 37.49 1.46 1.55
C LYS A 239 37.75 0.32 0.53
N TYR A 240 37.35 -0.90 0.83
CA TYR A 240 37.37 -2.04 -0.09
C TYR A 240 36.33 -1.87 -1.20
N PHE A 241 35.15 -1.32 -0.89
CA PHE A 241 34.09 -1.09 -1.86
C PHE A 241 34.03 0.38 -2.26
N LYS A 242 33.71 0.62 -3.54
CA LYS A 242 33.42 1.95 -4.08
C LYS A 242 32.10 1.91 -4.85
N MET A 243 31.26 2.93 -4.70
CA MET A 243 30.19 3.18 -5.66
C MET A 243 30.74 4.08 -6.76
N PHE A 244 30.54 3.69 -8.01
CA PHE A 244 30.74 4.55 -9.17
C PHE A 244 29.40 4.96 -9.77
N ILE A 245 29.28 6.23 -10.16
CA ILE A 245 28.16 6.75 -10.94
C ILE A 245 28.72 7.29 -12.26
N LEU A 246 28.28 6.70 -13.36
CA LEU A 246 28.60 7.09 -14.71
C LEU A 246 27.42 7.88 -15.31
N LEU A 247 27.62 9.19 -15.41
CA LEU A 247 26.61 10.17 -15.81
C LEU A 247 26.92 10.68 -17.24
N PRO A 248 26.01 10.53 -18.21
CA PRO A 248 26.18 11.15 -19.54
C PRO A 248 26.31 12.67 -19.43
N LYS A 249 27.14 13.30 -20.27
CA LYS A 249 27.18 14.77 -20.36
C LYS A 249 25.91 15.32 -21.01
N SER A 250 25.66 16.61 -20.81
CA SER A 250 24.52 17.28 -21.45
C SER A 250 24.56 17.11 -22.97
N GLY A 251 23.42 16.78 -23.57
CA GLY A 251 23.31 16.44 -25.00
C GLY A 251 23.71 15.01 -25.39
N LYS A 252 24.12 14.15 -24.43
CA LYS A 252 24.36 12.71 -24.64
C LYS A 252 23.27 11.90 -23.96
N THR A 253 22.88 10.77 -24.56
CA THR A 253 21.95 9.83 -23.90
C THR A 253 22.68 8.70 -23.19
N LEU A 254 22.04 8.12 -22.16
CA LEU A 254 22.59 6.93 -21.50
C LEU A 254 22.71 5.74 -22.46
N SER A 255 21.83 5.64 -23.46
CA SER A 255 21.86 4.58 -24.47
C SER A 255 23.09 4.70 -25.39
N GLU A 256 23.43 5.90 -25.85
CA GLU A 256 24.68 6.16 -26.60
C GLU A 256 25.92 5.76 -25.80
N LEU A 257 25.92 6.07 -24.50
CA LEU A 257 27.03 5.71 -23.62
C LEU A 257 27.09 4.19 -23.38
N GLN A 258 25.94 3.54 -23.15
CA GLN A 258 25.83 2.07 -23.00
C GLN A 258 26.36 1.33 -24.23
N GLN A 259 26.07 1.79 -25.45
CA GLN A 259 26.54 1.16 -26.70
C GLN A 259 28.06 1.30 -26.92
N LYS A 260 28.70 2.31 -26.32
CA LYS A 260 30.17 2.51 -26.37
C LYS A 260 30.94 1.71 -25.30
N LEU A 261 30.25 1.17 -24.29
CA LEU A 261 30.88 0.48 -23.17
C LEU A 261 31.08 -1.01 -23.44
N ASN A 262 32.27 -1.49 -23.10
CA ASN A 262 32.61 -2.89 -22.87
C ASN A 262 33.47 -2.97 -21.59
N GLY A 263 33.80 -4.17 -21.12
CA GLY A 263 34.49 -4.36 -19.84
C GLY A 263 35.85 -3.66 -19.79
N GLU A 264 36.60 -3.67 -20.89
CA GLU A 264 37.87 -2.97 -21.03
C GLU A 264 37.70 -1.44 -21.02
N ALA A 265 36.74 -0.91 -21.78
CA ALA A 265 36.43 0.52 -21.79
C ALA A 265 36.00 1.04 -20.41
N LEU A 266 35.20 0.24 -19.67
CA LEU A 266 34.75 0.58 -18.32
C LEU A 266 35.91 0.56 -17.31
N LEU A 267 36.75 -0.48 -17.32
CA LEU A 267 37.94 -0.54 -16.46
C LEU A 267 38.94 0.58 -16.78
N ASN A 268 39.12 0.93 -18.06
CA ASN A 268 39.94 2.06 -18.52
C ASN A 268 39.35 3.45 -18.18
N LEU A 269 38.05 3.55 -17.85
CA LEU A 269 37.45 4.76 -17.28
C LEU A 269 37.71 4.81 -15.77
N ILE A 270 37.54 3.68 -15.07
CA ILE A 270 37.81 3.55 -13.64
C ILE A 270 39.29 3.86 -13.32
N SER A 271 40.23 3.43 -14.17
CA SER A 271 41.67 3.68 -13.96
C SER A 271 42.11 5.13 -14.18
N LYS A 272 41.21 6.02 -14.61
CA LYS A 272 41.50 7.45 -14.88
C LYS A 272 40.91 8.40 -13.83
N VAL A 273 40.22 7.88 -12.81
CA VAL A 273 39.71 8.73 -11.74
C VAL A 273 40.87 9.20 -10.86
N GLU A 274 40.88 10.50 -10.56
CA GLU A 274 41.85 11.13 -9.67
C GLU A 274 41.11 11.75 -8.49
N SER A 275 41.79 11.88 -7.34
CA SER A 275 41.24 12.57 -6.17
C SER A 275 41.11 14.08 -6.44
N ALA A 276 39.89 14.59 -6.44
CA ALA A 276 39.59 16.01 -6.60
C ALA A 276 38.50 16.46 -5.63
N GLU A 277 38.40 17.76 -5.36
CA GLU A 277 37.25 18.29 -4.62
C GLU A 277 36.03 18.35 -5.54
N VAL A 278 34.96 17.66 -5.16
CA VAL A 278 33.72 17.59 -5.96
C VAL A 278 32.52 17.98 -5.11
N ASN A 279 31.71 18.93 -5.61
CA ASN A 279 30.35 19.16 -5.13
C ASN A 279 29.44 18.06 -5.69
N VAL A 280 29.21 17.01 -4.90
CA VAL A 280 28.39 15.86 -5.27
C VAL A 280 26.94 16.11 -4.91
N THR A 281 26.03 15.81 -5.85
CA THR A 281 24.59 15.81 -5.63
C THR A 281 23.99 14.59 -6.32
N ILE A 282 23.46 13.64 -5.54
CA ILE A 282 22.98 12.34 -6.05
C ILE A 282 21.61 11.97 -5.45
N PRO A 283 20.73 11.28 -6.20
CA PRO A 283 19.44 10.84 -5.67
C PRO A 283 19.56 9.83 -4.52
N LYS A 284 18.66 9.94 -3.55
CA LYS A 284 18.35 8.88 -2.58
C LYS A 284 17.45 7.85 -3.27
N MET A 285 17.81 6.56 -3.24
CA MET A 285 17.16 5.54 -4.09
C MET A 285 17.06 4.17 -3.42
N LYS A 286 16.03 3.40 -3.79
CA LYS A 286 15.84 2.01 -3.36
C LYS A 286 15.49 1.09 -4.54
N PHE A 287 16.15 -0.06 -4.57
CA PHE A 287 16.02 -1.12 -5.57
C PHE A 287 15.72 -2.46 -4.87
N ASP A 288 14.66 -3.12 -5.32
CA ASP A 288 14.34 -4.52 -5.03
C ASP A 288 13.94 -5.12 -6.38
N GLN A 289 14.80 -5.95 -6.95
CA GLN A 289 14.61 -6.48 -8.30
C GLN A 289 14.91 -7.97 -8.36
N GLN A 290 13.98 -8.69 -8.98
CA GLN A 290 14.06 -10.11 -9.29
C GLN A 290 14.15 -10.27 -10.82
N LEU A 291 15.07 -11.10 -11.28
CA LEU A 291 15.24 -11.46 -12.69
C LEU A 291 15.11 -12.98 -12.87
N ASN A 292 14.35 -13.38 -13.88
CA ASN A 292 14.45 -14.71 -14.49
C ASN A 292 15.44 -14.62 -15.64
N LEU A 293 16.53 -15.37 -15.58
CA LEU A 293 17.66 -15.18 -16.49
C LEU A 293 17.69 -16.19 -17.64
N ALA A 294 16.85 -17.22 -17.64
CA ALA A 294 16.89 -18.28 -18.66
C ALA A 294 16.70 -17.71 -20.09
N GLY A 295 15.77 -16.77 -20.27
CA GLY A 295 15.57 -16.09 -21.56
C GLY A 295 16.75 -15.21 -21.99
N THR A 296 17.31 -14.44 -21.06
CA THR A 296 18.43 -13.51 -21.33
C THR A 296 19.74 -14.26 -21.61
N LEU A 297 20.00 -15.36 -20.88
CA LEU A 297 21.19 -16.21 -21.09
C LEU A 297 21.13 -16.96 -22.43
N LYS A 298 19.94 -17.40 -22.87
CA LYS A 298 19.72 -17.93 -24.23
C LYS A 298 20.09 -16.90 -25.30
N LYS A 299 19.64 -15.63 -25.16
CA LYS A 299 20.01 -14.54 -26.09
C LYS A 299 21.52 -14.27 -26.13
N LEU A 300 22.24 -14.46 -25.01
CA LEU A 300 23.69 -14.34 -24.94
C LEU A 300 24.45 -15.54 -25.57
N GLY A 301 23.77 -16.66 -25.84
CA GLY A 301 24.34 -17.85 -26.48
C GLY A 301 24.46 -19.10 -25.59
N ILE A 302 23.99 -19.05 -24.34
CA ILE A 302 23.83 -20.23 -23.47
C ILE A 302 22.48 -20.86 -23.78
N GLU A 303 22.41 -21.65 -24.86
CA GLU A 303 21.16 -22.24 -25.35
C GLU A 303 20.97 -23.69 -24.84
N ASP A 304 21.99 -24.54 -25.01
CA ASP A 304 21.89 -25.99 -24.85
C ASP A 304 21.60 -26.36 -23.39
N LEU A 305 22.11 -25.56 -22.44
CA LEU A 305 21.94 -25.73 -20.99
C LEU A 305 20.48 -25.87 -20.52
N PHE A 306 19.57 -25.22 -21.26
CA PHE A 306 18.14 -25.13 -20.94
C PHE A 306 17.27 -26.01 -21.85
N ILE A 307 17.87 -26.94 -22.59
CA ILE A 307 17.19 -27.83 -23.54
C ILE A 307 17.47 -29.28 -23.12
N PRO A 308 16.45 -30.06 -22.67
CA PRO A 308 16.65 -31.41 -22.11
C PRO A 308 17.43 -32.37 -23.00
N GLU A 309 17.31 -32.24 -24.33
CA GLU A 309 17.96 -33.12 -25.30
C GLU A 309 19.39 -32.70 -25.67
N LYS A 310 19.78 -31.45 -25.36
CA LYS A 310 21.09 -30.88 -25.69
C LYS A 310 21.99 -30.62 -24.47
N ALA A 311 21.39 -30.41 -23.30
CA ALA A 311 22.11 -30.09 -22.08
C ALA A 311 23.11 -31.22 -21.74
N ASP A 312 24.36 -30.83 -21.54
CA ASP A 312 25.43 -31.75 -21.16
C ASP A 312 25.94 -31.34 -19.77
N LEU A 313 25.26 -31.89 -18.77
CA LEU A 313 25.59 -31.76 -17.34
C LEU A 313 26.06 -33.11 -16.78
N SER A 314 26.75 -33.90 -17.61
CA SER A 314 27.28 -35.22 -17.24
C SER A 314 28.32 -35.16 -16.10
N GLY A 315 28.95 -34.01 -15.91
CA GLY A 315 29.80 -33.71 -14.75
C GLY A 315 29.03 -33.46 -13.45
N ILE A 316 27.70 -33.31 -13.47
CA ILE A 316 26.82 -33.29 -12.28
C ILE A 316 26.21 -34.67 -12.03
N CYS A 317 25.70 -35.31 -13.07
CA CYS A 317 25.04 -36.62 -13.02
C CYS A 317 25.34 -37.40 -14.31
N ASP A 318 26.00 -38.56 -14.19
CA ASP A 318 26.46 -39.39 -15.31
C ASP A 318 25.43 -40.44 -15.78
N LYS A 319 24.42 -40.75 -14.95
CA LYS A 319 23.42 -41.80 -15.23
C LYS A 319 22.18 -41.32 -15.97
N GLU A 320 21.78 -40.08 -15.77
CA GLU A 320 20.58 -39.49 -16.35
C GLU A 320 20.83 -38.07 -16.85
N ARG A 321 20.16 -37.68 -17.94
CA ARG A 321 20.31 -36.34 -18.51
C ARG A 321 19.64 -35.29 -17.63
N LEU A 322 20.45 -34.36 -17.14
CA LEU A 322 20.04 -33.20 -16.35
C LEU A 322 20.14 -31.93 -17.20
N TYR A 323 19.22 -31.00 -17.01
CA TYR A 323 19.21 -29.67 -17.64
C TYR A 323 18.80 -28.61 -16.60
N VAL A 324 19.24 -27.36 -16.80
CA VAL A 324 18.79 -26.26 -15.93
C VAL A 324 17.38 -25.85 -16.34
N SER A 325 16.45 -25.94 -15.39
CA SER A 325 15.07 -25.50 -15.57
C SER A 325 14.96 -23.98 -15.47
N ASP A 326 15.64 -23.36 -14.49
CA ASP A 326 15.69 -21.91 -14.34
C ASP A 326 16.95 -21.41 -13.61
N VAL A 327 17.29 -20.13 -13.82
CA VAL A 327 18.30 -19.37 -13.08
C VAL A 327 17.63 -18.13 -12.51
N VAL A 328 17.39 -18.13 -11.20
CA VAL A 328 16.65 -17.06 -10.53
C VAL A 328 17.62 -16.16 -9.74
N HIS A 329 17.60 -14.88 -10.06
CA HIS A 329 18.40 -13.86 -9.38
C HIS A 329 17.50 -12.85 -8.65
N LYS A 330 17.86 -12.47 -7.42
CA LYS A 330 17.27 -11.32 -6.72
C LYS A 330 18.33 -10.50 -6.00
N ALA A 331 18.22 -9.19 -6.12
CA ALA A 331 19.10 -8.22 -5.50
C ALA A 331 18.30 -7.11 -4.81
N PHE A 332 18.74 -6.73 -3.61
CA PHE A 332 18.16 -5.65 -2.82
C PHE A 332 19.23 -4.61 -2.47
N LEU A 333 18.90 -3.32 -2.57
CA LEU A 333 19.82 -2.22 -2.29
C LEU A 333 19.05 -0.94 -1.91
N GLU A 334 19.51 -0.23 -0.88
CA GLU A 334 18.95 1.06 -0.49
C GLU A 334 20.07 2.06 -0.22
N PHE A 335 20.18 3.08 -1.07
CA PHE A 335 21.10 4.20 -0.93
C PHE A 335 20.47 5.30 -0.09
N ASN A 336 21.14 5.68 1.00
CA ASN A 336 20.75 6.78 1.88
C ASN A 336 21.96 7.61 2.31
N GLU A 337 21.74 8.56 3.23
CA GLU A 337 22.77 9.50 3.66
C GLU A 337 23.91 8.85 4.45
N GLU A 338 23.65 7.71 5.08
CA GLU A 338 24.60 6.97 5.92
C GLU A 338 25.40 5.93 5.11
N GLY A 339 24.83 5.40 4.02
CA GLY A 339 25.49 4.39 3.19
C GLY A 339 24.53 3.64 2.27
N THR A 340 24.86 2.36 2.06
CA THR A 340 23.92 1.35 1.64
C THR A 340 23.44 0.56 2.86
N GLU A 341 22.14 0.67 3.17
CA GLU A 341 21.44 0.14 4.35
C GLU A 341 22.23 0.10 5.69
N ALA A 342 22.85 1.23 6.06
CA ALA A 342 23.40 1.41 7.41
C ALA A 342 22.29 1.57 8.46
N ALA A 343 22.53 1.05 9.66
CA ALA A 343 21.73 1.29 10.85
C ALA A 343 22.65 1.42 12.07
N ALA A 344 22.75 2.64 12.61
CA ALA A 344 23.49 3.01 13.83
C ALA A 344 25.03 2.86 13.79
N ALA A 345 25.71 3.82 13.17
CA ALA A 345 27.14 4.05 13.37
C ALA A 345 27.40 5.13 14.44
N THR A 346 27.28 4.78 15.74
CA THR A 346 27.85 5.61 16.81
C THR A 346 29.37 5.47 16.86
N ALA A 347 30.06 6.23 16.00
CA ALA A 347 31.51 6.42 16.08
C ALA A 347 31.86 7.86 15.72
N VAL A 348 32.02 8.72 16.74
CA VAL A 348 32.58 10.07 16.58
C VAL A 348 34.00 9.91 16.03
N ARG A 349 34.21 10.26 14.76
CA ARG A 349 35.50 10.12 14.09
C ARG A 349 36.15 11.48 13.90
N MET A 350 37.38 11.62 14.39
CA MET A 350 38.15 12.87 14.26
C MET A 350 38.48 13.15 12.80
N VAL A 351 37.99 14.28 12.28
CA VAL A 351 38.42 14.84 11.00
C VAL A 351 39.85 15.40 11.17
N PRO A 352 40.81 15.08 10.30
CA PRO A 352 42.15 15.67 10.37
C PRO A 352 42.11 17.18 10.11
N MET A 353 42.67 17.99 11.02
CA MET A 353 42.61 19.47 10.95
C MET A 353 43.59 20.11 9.94
N SER A 354 43.95 19.40 8.86
CA SER A 354 44.82 19.91 7.81
C SER A 354 44.08 19.95 6.48
N ALA A 355 43.80 21.16 5.99
CA ALA A 355 43.19 21.35 4.68
C ALA A 355 44.11 20.80 3.58
N VAL A 356 43.61 19.84 2.80
CA VAL A 356 44.21 19.46 1.52
C VAL A 356 43.85 20.56 0.53
N MET A 357 44.84 21.24 -0.04
CA MET A 357 44.59 22.19 -1.13
C MET A 357 44.32 21.41 -2.42
N TYR A 358 43.10 21.55 -2.95
CA TYR A 358 42.73 21.05 -4.26
C TYR A 358 42.71 22.23 -5.25
N ASP A 359 43.57 22.19 -6.27
CA ASP A 359 43.70 23.27 -7.27
C ASP A 359 42.49 23.42 -8.21
N LYS A 360 41.56 22.45 -8.19
CA LYS A 360 40.36 22.42 -9.05
C LYS A 360 39.15 21.99 -8.22
N HIS A 361 38.01 22.60 -8.53
CA HIS A 361 36.71 22.27 -7.95
C HIS A 361 35.80 21.77 -9.08
N PHE A 362 35.18 20.60 -8.90
CA PHE A 362 34.26 20.03 -9.88
C PHE A 362 32.83 19.95 -9.32
N GLU A 363 31.85 19.82 -10.21
CA GLU A 363 30.45 19.65 -9.85
C GLU A 363 29.88 18.40 -10.52
N PHE A 364 29.27 17.52 -9.72
CA PHE A 364 28.64 16.30 -10.18
C PHE A 364 27.21 16.25 -9.66
N ILE A 365 26.26 16.61 -10.53
CA ILE A 365 24.83 16.53 -10.25
C ILE A 365 24.27 15.37 -11.07
N ALA A 366 23.91 14.28 -10.41
CA ALA A 366 23.30 13.10 -11.03
C ALA A 366 21.80 13.34 -11.29
N ASP A 367 21.52 14.39 -12.05
CA ASP A 367 20.19 14.90 -12.40
C ASP A 367 19.66 14.37 -13.72
N ARG A 368 20.04 13.18 -14.19
CA ARG A 368 19.54 12.60 -15.45
C ARG A 368 19.88 11.12 -15.50
N PRO A 369 19.25 10.29 -16.35
CA PRO A 369 19.47 8.85 -16.38
C PRO A 369 20.96 8.50 -16.43
N PHE A 370 21.43 7.84 -15.38
CA PHE A 370 22.82 7.41 -15.19
C PHE A 370 22.91 5.89 -15.01
N THR A 371 24.09 5.35 -15.23
CA THR A 371 24.46 4.01 -14.76
C THR A 371 25.15 4.17 -13.41
N PHE A 372 24.82 3.33 -12.43
CA PHE A 372 25.62 3.18 -11.21
C PHE A 372 26.10 1.75 -11.08
N PHE A 373 27.22 1.56 -10.39
CA PHE A 373 27.74 0.24 -10.06
C PHE A 373 28.54 0.25 -8.75
N ILE A 374 28.53 -0.88 -8.05
CA ILE A 374 29.35 -1.09 -6.85
C ILE A 374 30.52 -1.98 -7.25
N PHE A 375 31.73 -1.56 -6.88
CA PHE A 375 32.99 -2.13 -7.29
C PHE A 375 33.80 -2.55 -6.07
N ASP A 376 34.26 -3.81 -6.01
CA ASP A 376 35.24 -4.26 -5.02
C ASP A 376 36.65 -4.01 -5.55
N ASP A 377 37.40 -3.15 -4.87
CA ASP A 377 38.72 -2.70 -5.32
C ASP A 377 39.82 -3.75 -5.11
N ARG A 378 39.52 -4.84 -4.40
CA ARG A 378 40.44 -5.97 -4.20
C ARG A 378 40.42 -6.88 -5.44
N SER A 379 39.26 -7.44 -5.76
CA SER A 379 39.04 -8.31 -6.93
C SER A 379 38.84 -7.58 -8.26
N LYS A 380 38.66 -6.26 -8.23
CA LYS A 380 38.20 -5.43 -9.36
C LYS A 380 36.84 -5.89 -9.94
N ALA A 381 36.02 -6.58 -9.14
CA ALA A 381 34.73 -7.09 -9.54
C ALA A 381 33.61 -6.04 -9.45
N ILE A 382 32.69 -6.08 -10.42
CA ILE A 382 31.44 -5.32 -10.36
C ILE A 382 30.42 -6.14 -9.56
N LEU A 383 30.23 -5.78 -8.30
CA LEU A 383 29.28 -6.46 -7.40
C LEU A 383 27.84 -6.20 -7.80
N PHE A 384 27.51 -4.97 -8.23
CA PHE A 384 26.16 -4.58 -8.65
C PHE A 384 26.22 -3.59 -9.79
N ILE A 385 25.21 -3.59 -10.67
CA ILE A 385 25.03 -2.59 -11.73
C ILE A 385 23.55 -2.20 -11.87
N GLY A 386 23.26 -0.94 -12.22
CA GLY A 386 21.89 -0.51 -12.48
C GLY A 386 21.68 0.84 -13.18
N ARG A 387 20.41 1.11 -13.52
CA ARG A 387 19.87 2.28 -14.24
C ARG A 387 18.65 2.89 -13.51
N PHE A 388 18.44 4.20 -13.64
CA PHE A 388 17.32 4.94 -13.03
C PHE A 388 16.35 5.61 -14.07
N SER A 389 15.04 5.26 -14.11
CA SER A 389 13.95 5.77 -15.02
C SER A 389 12.49 5.30 -14.67
N VAL A 390 11.44 5.59 -15.51
CA VAL A 390 10.02 5.74 -15.02
C VAL A 390 8.84 5.61 -16.07
N GLY A 391 7.64 5.06 -15.73
CA GLY A 391 6.27 5.37 -16.32
C GLY A 391 5.05 4.38 -16.19
N MET A 392 3.76 4.81 -16.38
CA MET A 392 2.55 3.90 -16.56
C MET A 392 1.44 4.31 -17.59
N ALA A 393 0.16 4.62 -17.23
CA ALA A 393 -1.04 4.57 -18.11
C ALA A 393 -0.95 5.41 -19.39
N TYR A 394 -0.27 6.53 -19.25
CA TYR A 394 0.43 7.30 -20.27
C TYR A 394 1.07 6.49 -21.44
N PHE A 395 1.51 5.25 -21.21
CA PHE A 395 2.15 4.35 -22.18
C PHE A 395 1.16 3.81 -23.22
N GLY A 396 -0.11 3.65 -22.84
CA GLY A 396 -1.17 3.11 -23.71
C GLY A 396 -1.76 4.16 -24.66
N ALA A 397 -1.70 5.44 -24.27
CA ALA A 397 -2.25 6.55 -25.02
C ALA A 397 -1.26 7.15 -26.04
N ALA A 398 -1.79 7.70 -27.13
CA ALA A 398 -1.07 8.51 -28.10
C ALA A 398 -1.89 9.78 -28.47
N GLY A 399 -1.32 10.65 -29.31
CA GLY A 399 -1.99 11.84 -29.81
C GLY A 399 -2.54 12.79 -28.74
N LYS A 400 -3.74 13.34 -28.97
CA LYS A 400 -4.42 14.28 -28.08
C LYS A 400 -4.81 13.64 -26.74
N THR A 401 -5.29 12.40 -26.77
CA THR A 401 -5.62 11.53 -25.63
C THR A 401 -4.54 11.57 -24.55
N LYS A 402 -3.28 11.47 -24.98
CA LYS A 402 -2.11 11.48 -24.12
C LYS A 402 -1.83 12.84 -23.47
N LEU A 403 -2.06 13.93 -24.21
CA LEU A 403 -1.87 15.31 -23.76
C LEU A 403 -2.94 15.73 -22.74
N GLU A 404 -4.17 15.24 -22.86
CA GLU A 404 -5.23 15.47 -21.88
C GLU A 404 -4.96 14.73 -20.55
N ILE A 405 -4.58 13.45 -20.61
CA ILE A 405 -4.14 12.68 -19.42
C ILE A 405 -3.01 13.42 -18.68
N GLN A 406 -2.09 14.02 -19.44
CA GLN A 406 -0.99 14.82 -18.89
C GLN A 406 -1.46 16.12 -18.23
N ARG A 407 -2.36 16.89 -18.85
CA ARG A 407 -2.83 18.17 -18.27
C ARG A 407 -3.70 17.98 -17.03
N ALA A 408 -4.62 17.03 -17.06
CA ALA A 408 -5.57 16.86 -15.97
C ALA A 408 -4.94 16.24 -14.69
N ILE A 409 -3.84 15.49 -14.82
CA ILE A 409 -3.11 14.92 -13.66
C ILE A 409 -1.98 15.85 -13.17
N PHE A 410 -1.38 16.67 -14.06
CA PHE A 410 -0.14 17.41 -13.76
C PHE A 410 -0.20 18.93 -14.02
N GLY A 411 -1.34 19.46 -14.45
CA GLY A 411 -1.58 20.87 -14.74
C GLY A 411 -1.10 21.34 -16.12
N ASP A 412 -1.53 22.54 -16.53
CA ASP A 412 -1.24 23.12 -17.86
C ASP A 412 0.24 23.38 -18.16
N ALA A 413 1.10 23.39 -17.14
CA ALA A 413 2.54 23.65 -17.27
C ALA A 413 3.39 22.37 -17.45
N ALA A 414 2.83 21.18 -17.24
CA ALA A 414 3.58 19.92 -17.29
C ALA A 414 3.90 19.49 -18.73
N LYS A 415 5.11 18.97 -18.96
CA LYS A 415 5.51 18.39 -20.26
C LYS A 415 5.31 16.88 -20.31
N GLU A 416 5.36 16.33 -21.52
CA GLU A 416 4.96 14.94 -21.82
C GLU A 416 5.85 13.88 -21.16
N LYS A 417 6.96 14.22 -20.48
CA LYS A 417 7.78 13.24 -19.77
C LYS A 417 7.72 13.37 -18.24
N ASP A 418 7.27 14.51 -17.70
CA ASP A 418 7.00 14.72 -16.27
C ASP A 418 5.81 13.86 -15.85
N ALA A 419 4.75 13.88 -16.66
CA ALA A 419 3.55 13.08 -16.49
C ALA A 419 3.82 11.58 -16.48
N ARG A 420 4.72 11.12 -17.36
CA ARG A 420 5.21 9.74 -17.38
C ARG A 420 5.88 9.43 -16.04
N ALA A 421 6.77 10.30 -15.58
CA ALA A 421 7.59 10.03 -14.40
C ALA A 421 6.82 10.01 -13.08
N LEU A 422 5.97 11.00 -12.80
CA LEU A 422 5.16 10.93 -11.57
C LEU A 422 4.28 9.67 -11.52
N PHE A 423 3.80 9.16 -12.67
CA PHE A 423 2.89 8.01 -12.67
C PHE A 423 3.54 6.70 -12.14
N VAL A 424 4.82 6.39 -12.42
CA VAL A 424 5.49 5.25 -11.74
C VAL A 424 6.02 5.60 -10.37
N GLU A 425 6.36 6.84 -10.07
CA GLU A 425 6.79 7.16 -8.70
C GLU A 425 5.63 6.97 -7.71
N ILE A 426 4.45 7.49 -8.07
CA ILE A 426 3.18 7.25 -7.36
C ILE A 426 2.86 5.75 -7.29
N ASN A 427 2.94 5.02 -8.41
CA ASN A 427 2.58 3.60 -8.38
C ASN A 427 3.65 2.71 -7.73
N LYS A 428 4.94 3.05 -7.76
CA LYS A 428 5.97 2.32 -6.99
C LYS A 428 5.71 2.42 -5.48
N ILE A 429 5.18 3.57 -5.03
CA ILE A 429 4.71 3.77 -3.65
C ILE A 429 3.44 2.95 -3.37
N LEU A 430 2.46 2.94 -4.29
CA LEU A 430 1.20 2.20 -4.13
C LEU A 430 1.32 0.68 -4.33
N THR A 431 2.29 0.19 -5.11
CA THR A 431 2.44 -1.22 -5.49
C THR A 431 3.63 -1.91 -4.85
N THR A 432 4.06 -1.44 -3.69
CA THR A 432 4.85 -2.29 -2.79
C THR A 432 3.96 -3.48 -2.41
N LYS A 433 4.20 -4.65 -3.05
CA LYS A 433 3.33 -5.84 -2.96
C LYS A 433 2.88 -6.10 -1.53
N SER A 434 1.55 -6.17 -1.33
CA SER A 434 0.83 -6.51 -0.09
C SER A 434 1.72 -6.55 1.15
N ILE A 435 1.95 -5.38 1.76
CA ILE A 435 2.79 -5.27 2.96
C ILE A 435 2.05 -6.00 4.10
N ASN A 436 2.37 -7.29 4.27
CA ASN A 436 1.84 -8.20 5.27
C ASN A 436 2.92 -8.39 6.34
N PHE A 437 3.18 -7.33 7.13
CA PHE A 437 3.81 -7.53 8.43
C PHE A 437 2.75 -8.06 9.40
N ASN A 438 3.16 -8.77 10.46
CA ASN A 438 2.24 -9.48 11.38
C ASN A 438 1.06 -8.64 11.94
N LYS A 439 1.12 -7.30 11.86
CA LYS A 439 0.12 -6.35 12.39
C LYS A 439 -0.22 -5.16 11.48
N MET A 440 0.21 -5.17 10.21
CA MET A 440 -0.14 -4.16 9.20
C MET A 440 -0.47 -4.86 7.87
N LYS A 441 -1.53 -4.41 7.19
CA LYS A 441 -1.89 -4.77 5.82
C LYS A 441 -2.13 -3.51 4.99
N LEU A 442 -1.43 -3.37 3.88
CA LEU A 442 -1.79 -2.46 2.79
C LEU A 442 -2.06 -3.32 1.56
N LEU A 443 -3.31 -3.38 1.12
CA LEU A 443 -3.74 -4.10 -0.07
C LEU A 443 -4.17 -3.09 -1.12
N VAL A 444 -3.44 -3.05 -2.23
CA VAL A 444 -3.76 -2.22 -3.40
C VAL A 444 -4.03 -3.16 -4.57
N ALA A 445 -5.22 -3.00 -5.15
CA ALA A 445 -5.71 -3.81 -6.25
C ALA A 445 -5.90 -2.91 -7.48
N ASN A 446 -4.88 -2.90 -8.35
CA ASN A 446 -4.88 -2.19 -9.63
C ASN A 446 -5.13 -3.18 -10.76
N CYS A 447 -6.17 -2.97 -11.57
CA CYS A 447 -6.44 -3.78 -12.74
C CYS A 447 -6.97 -2.95 -13.92
N VAL A 448 -6.56 -3.34 -15.13
CA VAL A 448 -7.15 -2.87 -16.38
C VAL A 448 -7.93 -4.03 -16.99
N TYR A 449 -9.24 -3.87 -17.09
CA TYR A 449 -10.12 -4.83 -17.75
C TYR A 449 -10.36 -4.39 -19.19
N ILE A 450 -10.23 -5.30 -20.16
CA ILE A 450 -10.31 -4.99 -21.59
C ILE A 450 -11.23 -6.01 -22.28
N GLN A 451 -12.00 -5.57 -23.29
CA GLN A 451 -12.89 -6.43 -24.04
C GLN A 451 -12.16 -7.67 -24.61
N GLU A 452 -12.74 -8.85 -24.37
CA GLU A 452 -12.21 -10.12 -24.88
C GLU A 452 -12.04 -10.10 -26.42
N GLY A 453 -10.92 -10.65 -26.89
CA GLY A 453 -10.57 -10.69 -28.31
C GLY A 453 -9.81 -9.47 -28.82
N PHE A 454 -9.54 -8.47 -27.98
CA PHE A 454 -8.65 -7.35 -28.32
C PHE A 454 -7.18 -7.78 -28.20
N LYS A 455 -6.51 -7.97 -29.35
CA LYS A 455 -5.09 -8.36 -29.38
C LYS A 455 -4.17 -7.26 -28.84
N LEU A 456 -3.83 -7.35 -27.57
CA LEU A 456 -2.90 -6.45 -26.89
C LEU A 456 -1.50 -6.50 -27.51
N LEU A 457 -0.82 -5.34 -27.52
CA LEU A 457 0.56 -5.22 -27.96
C LEU A 457 1.51 -5.69 -26.84
N THR A 458 2.42 -6.60 -27.16
CA THR A 458 3.40 -7.16 -26.20
C THR A 458 4.13 -6.08 -25.39
N PRO A 459 4.63 -4.97 -25.97
CA PRO A 459 5.27 -3.90 -25.19
C PRO A 459 4.36 -3.25 -24.15
N TYR A 460 3.05 -3.15 -24.40
CA TYR A 460 2.11 -2.62 -23.42
C TYR A 460 1.88 -3.61 -22.28
N VAL A 461 1.70 -4.90 -22.59
CA VAL A 461 1.54 -5.95 -21.56
C VAL A 461 2.80 -6.08 -20.70
N GLU A 462 3.99 -5.96 -21.28
CA GLU A 462 5.27 -5.97 -20.56
C GLU A 462 5.42 -4.76 -19.64
N GLU A 463 5.13 -3.56 -20.13
CA GLU A 463 5.14 -2.36 -19.29
C GLU A 463 4.07 -2.42 -18.17
N MET A 464 2.90 -3.00 -18.41
CA MET A 464 1.85 -3.18 -17.39
C MET A 464 2.21 -4.25 -16.32
N LYS A 465 3.04 -5.23 -16.67
CA LYS A 465 3.60 -6.19 -15.70
C LYS A 465 4.68 -5.57 -14.80
N LYS A 466 5.49 -4.62 -15.31
CA LYS A 466 6.56 -3.94 -14.53
C LYS A 466 6.04 -3.10 -13.36
N ILE A 467 4.74 -2.86 -13.30
CA ILE A 467 4.07 -1.86 -12.47
C ILE A 467 2.93 -2.47 -11.63
N SER A 468 2.95 -3.80 -11.47
CA SER A 468 2.02 -4.58 -10.63
C SER A 468 0.53 -4.28 -10.85
N SER A 469 0.13 -4.00 -12.09
CA SER A 469 -1.27 -3.88 -12.49
C SER A 469 -1.66 -5.10 -13.32
N ASP A 470 -2.64 -5.88 -12.86
CA ASP A 470 -3.10 -7.04 -13.63
C ASP A 470 -3.90 -6.54 -14.85
N ILE A 471 -3.74 -7.19 -16.00
CA ILE A 471 -4.65 -7.01 -17.15
C ILE A 471 -5.53 -8.25 -17.24
N ILE A 472 -6.84 -8.06 -17.34
CA ILE A 472 -7.81 -9.15 -17.44
C ILE A 472 -8.70 -8.89 -18.67
N GLU A 473 -8.77 -9.87 -19.55
CA GLU A 473 -9.74 -9.86 -20.66
C GLU A 473 -11.12 -10.27 -20.12
N VAL A 474 -12.15 -9.52 -20.51
CA VAL A 474 -13.53 -9.67 -20.02
C VAL A 474 -14.48 -9.44 -21.19
N ASP A 475 -15.49 -10.28 -21.38
CA ASP A 475 -16.55 -10.01 -22.35
C ASP A 475 -17.60 -9.04 -21.78
N PHE A 476 -17.50 -7.75 -22.11
CA PHE A 476 -18.48 -6.73 -21.72
C PHE A 476 -19.81 -6.84 -22.48
N MET A 477 -19.92 -7.71 -23.49
CA MET A 477 -21.22 -8.05 -24.09
C MET A 477 -22.10 -8.82 -23.09
N ASP A 478 -21.51 -9.63 -22.20
CA ASP A 478 -22.19 -10.13 -20.99
C ASP A 478 -21.88 -9.24 -19.78
N ILE A 479 -22.61 -8.14 -19.69
CA ILE A 479 -22.59 -7.18 -18.58
C ILE A 479 -22.66 -7.85 -17.19
N LYS A 480 -23.41 -8.97 -17.06
CA LYS A 480 -23.60 -9.62 -15.76
C LYS A 480 -22.35 -10.38 -15.36
N GLU A 481 -21.79 -11.17 -16.27
CA GLU A 481 -20.57 -11.91 -16.02
C GLU A 481 -19.37 -10.98 -15.88
N ALA A 482 -19.25 -9.96 -16.75
CA ALA A 482 -18.23 -8.91 -16.64
C ALA A 482 -18.23 -8.23 -15.26
N ARG A 483 -19.43 -7.86 -14.76
CA ARG A 483 -19.59 -7.28 -13.42
C ARG A 483 -19.19 -8.24 -12.31
N LEU A 484 -19.53 -9.53 -12.44
CA LEU A 484 -19.18 -10.56 -11.46
C LEU A 484 -17.66 -10.79 -11.42
N VAL A 485 -17.02 -10.99 -12.56
CA VAL A 485 -15.55 -11.18 -12.68
C VAL A 485 -14.78 -10.03 -12.03
N ILE A 486 -15.13 -8.79 -12.36
CA ILE A 486 -14.42 -7.61 -11.84
C ILE A 486 -14.62 -7.46 -10.33
N ASN A 487 -15.85 -7.57 -9.84
CA ASN A 487 -16.14 -7.48 -8.41
C ASN A 487 -15.49 -8.62 -7.62
N GLN A 488 -15.51 -9.85 -8.14
CA GLN A 488 -14.90 -11.00 -7.49
C GLN A 488 -13.37 -10.89 -7.43
N TRP A 489 -12.72 -10.39 -8.49
CA TRP A 489 -11.28 -10.13 -8.46
C TRP A 489 -10.90 -9.07 -7.41
N ILE A 490 -11.62 -7.94 -7.37
CA ILE A 490 -11.40 -6.88 -6.38
C ILE A 490 -11.64 -7.40 -4.95
N CYS A 491 -12.74 -8.14 -4.74
CA CYS A 491 -13.08 -8.79 -3.49
C CYS A 491 -11.95 -9.71 -3.01
N ASN A 492 -11.42 -10.58 -3.88
CA ASN A 492 -10.31 -11.47 -3.55
C ASN A 492 -9.03 -10.70 -3.20
N LYS A 493 -8.67 -9.67 -4.00
CA LYS A 493 -7.45 -8.86 -3.79
C LYS A 493 -7.50 -7.96 -2.55
N THR A 494 -8.70 -7.68 -2.03
CA THR A 494 -8.93 -6.82 -0.87
C THR A 494 -9.36 -7.59 0.39
N GLU A 495 -9.13 -8.92 0.44
CA GLU A 495 -9.56 -9.79 1.57
C GLU A 495 -11.05 -9.62 1.92
N ARG A 496 -11.90 -9.47 0.90
CA ARG A 496 -13.35 -9.25 0.97
C ARG A 496 -13.78 -7.92 1.61
N LYS A 497 -12.87 -6.95 1.73
CA LYS A 497 -13.19 -5.61 2.24
C LYS A 497 -13.85 -4.72 1.20
N ILE A 498 -13.68 -5.02 -0.08
CA ILE A 498 -14.33 -4.29 -1.18
C ILE A 498 -15.05 -5.33 -2.07
N GLU A 499 -16.29 -5.68 -1.73
CA GLU A 499 -17.06 -6.74 -2.43
C GLU A 499 -17.78 -6.22 -3.70
N ASN A 500 -18.23 -4.97 -3.71
CA ASN A 500 -18.92 -4.34 -4.85
C ASN A 500 -18.20 -3.03 -5.23
N LEU A 501 -17.37 -3.07 -6.26
CA LEU A 501 -16.78 -1.89 -6.92
C LEU A 501 -17.67 -1.42 -8.08
N ILE A 502 -18.21 -2.37 -8.86
CA ILE A 502 -19.08 -2.12 -10.01
C ILE A 502 -20.55 -2.35 -9.59
N PRO A 503 -21.35 -1.30 -9.38
CA PRO A 503 -22.78 -1.43 -9.12
C PRO A 503 -23.53 -1.99 -10.34
N PRO A 504 -24.79 -2.45 -10.18
CA PRO A 504 -25.64 -2.81 -11.30
C PRO A 504 -25.75 -1.66 -12.32
N ASN A 505 -25.94 -1.98 -13.60
CA ASN A 505 -26.18 -1.01 -14.68
C ASN A 505 -25.03 -0.06 -15.06
N LEU A 506 -23.88 -0.08 -14.35
CA LEU A 506 -22.73 0.76 -14.70
C LEU A 506 -22.07 0.35 -16.03
N LEU A 507 -21.83 -0.96 -16.21
CA LEU A 507 -21.29 -1.50 -17.46
C LEU A 507 -22.39 -1.54 -18.53
N GLN A 508 -22.01 -1.23 -19.77
CA GLN A 508 -22.91 -1.17 -20.93
C GLN A 508 -22.40 -2.09 -22.06
N PRO A 509 -23.22 -2.47 -23.06
CA PRO A 509 -22.75 -3.33 -24.15
C PRO A 509 -21.69 -2.66 -25.05
N ILE A 510 -21.50 -1.34 -24.91
CA ILE A 510 -20.48 -0.55 -25.61
C ILE A 510 -19.21 -0.37 -24.76
N THR A 511 -19.15 -0.91 -23.54
CA THR A 511 -17.96 -0.85 -22.70
C THR A 511 -16.80 -1.62 -23.37
N THR A 512 -15.66 -0.98 -23.56
CA THR A 512 -14.48 -1.58 -24.21
C THR A 512 -13.29 -1.75 -23.27
N SER A 513 -13.19 -0.92 -22.23
CA SER A 513 -12.25 -1.14 -21.13
C SER A 513 -12.68 -0.43 -19.84
N VAL A 514 -12.27 -0.97 -18.69
CA VAL A 514 -12.52 -0.40 -17.36
C VAL A 514 -11.23 -0.40 -16.57
N ILE A 515 -10.88 0.74 -15.97
CA ILE A 515 -9.73 0.83 -15.06
C ILE A 515 -10.25 0.79 -13.63
N ALA A 516 -9.77 -0.16 -12.83
CA ALA A 516 -10.16 -0.35 -11.45
C ALA A 516 -8.97 -0.14 -10.50
N ASN A 517 -9.17 0.70 -9.50
CA ASN A 517 -8.29 0.85 -8.34
C ASN A 517 -9.10 0.65 -7.06
N ALA A 518 -8.67 -0.28 -6.22
CA ALA A 518 -9.21 -0.46 -4.88
C ALA A 518 -8.07 -0.48 -3.85
N ILE A 519 -8.24 0.26 -2.75
CA ILE A 519 -7.24 0.37 -1.68
C ILE A 519 -7.85 0.07 -0.31
N TYR A 520 -7.21 -0.85 0.41
CA TYR A 520 -7.52 -1.22 1.78
C TYR A 520 -6.27 -1.07 2.66
N PHE A 521 -6.43 -0.40 3.79
CA PHE A 521 -5.35 -0.18 4.76
C PHE A 521 -5.79 -0.62 6.16
N LYS A 522 -4.88 -1.28 6.86
CA LYS A 522 -5.02 -1.78 8.24
C LYS A 522 -3.64 -1.66 8.92
N ALA A 523 -3.54 -0.95 10.03
CA ALA A 523 -2.26 -0.74 10.72
C ALA A 523 -2.48 -0.39 12.19
N GLN A 524 -1.62 -0.87 13.09
CA GLN A 524 -1.73 -0.56 14.52
C GLN A 524 -0.96 0.70 14.90
N TRP A 525 -1.52 1.52 15.80
CA TRP A 525 -0.80 2.67 16.36
C TRP A 525 0.49 2.22 17.08
N SER A 526 1.53 3.05 17.01
CA SER A 526 2.76 2.85 17.81
C SER A 526 2.46 2.74 19.30
N ARG A 527 1.62 3.67 19.79
CA ARG A 527 1.02 3.69 21.12
C ARG A 527 -0.50 3.73 20.95
N ARG A 528 -1.20 2.73 21.48
CA ARG A 528 -2.66 2.57 21.37
C ARG A 528 -3.38 3.46 22.38
N PHE A 529 -4.58 3.93 22.05
CA PHE A 529 -5.44 4.62 23.02
C PHE A 529 -5.99 3.61 24.04
N GLU A 530 -6.17 4.01 25.30
CA GLU A 530 -6.87 3.15 26.26
C GLU A 530 -8.39 3.17 26.03
N VAL A 531 -8.99 2.02 25.73
CA VAL A 531 -10.44 1.86 25.48
C VAL A 531 -11.32 2.42 26.60
N GLN A 532 -10.85 2.36 27.85
CA GLN A 532 -11.54 2.90 29.03
C GLN A 532 -11.63 4.44 29.05
N ASN A 533 -10.75 5.13 28.32
CA ASN A 533 -10.73 6.59 28.20
C ASN A 533 -11.61 7.09 27.02
N THR A 534 -12.10 6.19 26.17
CA THR A 534 -13.03 6.52 25.07
C THR A 534 -14.42 6.88 25.61
N VAL A 535 -14.82 8.15 25.47
CA VAL A 535 -16.07 8.71 26.02
C VAL A 535 -16.96 9.34 24.95
N ASN A 536 -18.28 9.35 25.18
CA ASN A 536 -19.19 10.12 24.33
C ASN A 536 -18.96 11.62 24.57
N SER A 537 -18.58 12.37 23.54
CA SER A 537 -18.44 13.84 23.60
C SER A 537 -19.23 14.48 22.45
N ASP A 538 -19.46 15.80 22.55
CA ASP A 538 -20.02 16.57 21.44
C ASP A 538 -19.00 16.70 20.30
N PHE A 539 -19.50 16.68 19.08
CA PHE A 539 -18.83 17.10 17.86
C PHE A 539 -19.74 18.10 17.14
N PHE A 540 -19.22 19.29 16.85
CA PHE A 540 -19.92 20.43 16.25
C PHE A 540 -19.77 20.35 14.74
N CYS A 541 -20.76 19.81 14.03
CA CYS A 541 -20.72 19.66 12.57
C CYS A 541 -20.77 21.01 11.84
N ASP A 542 -21.49 21.97 12.41
CA ASP A 542 -21.70 23.34 11.94
C ASP A 542 -22.15 24.21 13.14
N GLU A 543 -22.46 25.48 12.90
CA GLU A 543 -22.85 26.45 13.96
C GLU A 543 -24.06 26.01 14.80
N ILE A 544 -24.94 25.18 14.24
CA ILE A 544 -26.26 24.86 14.80
C ILE A 544 -26.30 23.40 15.28
N ARG A 545 -25.62 22.49 14.57
CA ARG A 545 -25.69 21.04 14.78
C ARG A 545 -24.50 20.50 15.55
N ARG A 546 -24.82 19.79 16.64
CA ARG A 546 -23.89 18.95 17.39
C ARG A 546 -24.38 17.50 17.45
N ILE A 547 -23.46 16.55 17.31
CA ILE A 547 -23.72 15.12 17.44
C ILE A 547 -22.86 14.53 18.58
N LYS A 548 -23.28 13.39 19.15
CA LYS A 548 -22.47 12.67 20.15
C LYS A 548 -21.63 11.60 19.48
N VAL A 549 -20.32 11.78 19.46
CA VAL A 549 -19.35 10.81 18.91
C VAL A 549 -18.54 10.14 20.02
N LYS A 550 -17.98 8.96 19.74
CA LYS A 550 -16.99 8.31 20.60
C LYS A 550 -15.64 9.01 20.41
N MET A 551 -15.27 9.87 21.36
CA MET A 551 -13.93 10.47 21.42
C MET A 551 -12.98 9.52 22.14
N MET A 552 -11.98 9.02 21.42
CA MET A 552 -10.78 8.43 22.02
C MET A 552 -10.00 9.54 22.70
N ARG A 553 -9.48 9.27 23.90
CA ARG A 553 -8.74 10.25 24.70
C ARG A 553 -7.45 9.65 25.22
N ASP A 554 -6.38 10.41 25.09
CA ASP A 554 -5.09 10.07 25.69
C ASP A 554 -4.31 11.33 26.13
N LYS A 555 -3.25 11.14 26.89
CA LYS A 555 -2.22 12.15 27.14
C LYS A 555 -0.85 11.49 27.10
N GLN A 556 -0.13 11.75 26.02
CA GLN A 556 1.21 11.24 25.78
C GLN A 556 1.95 12.14 24.79
N GLU A 557 3.20 11.78 24.49
CA GLU A 557 3.96 12.38 23.40
C GLU A 557 3.29 12.09 22.05
N PHE A 558 2.94 13.15 21.33
CA PHE A 558 2.50 13.11 19.93
C PHE A 558 3.34 14.09 19.12
N TYR A 559 3.41 13.91 17.81
CA TYR A 559 3.95 14.95 16.95
C TYR A 559 2.92 16.06 16.80
N TYR A 560 3.34 17.30 17.04
CA TYR A 560 2.46 18.45 17.08
C TYR A 560 3.10 19.65 16.38
N TYR A 561 2.29 20.35 15.62
CA TYR A 561 2.60 21.66 15.07
C TYR A 561 1.35 22.55 15.18
N GLU A 562 1.52 23.86 15.27
CA GLU A 562 0.43 24.80 15.12
C GLU A 562 0.91 26.08 14.43
N ASN A 563 0.08 26.64 13.55
CA ASN A 563 0.27 27.97 13.00
C ASN A 563 -0.97 28.83 13.27
N GLU A 564 -1.18 29.91 12.54
CA GLU A 564 -2.34 30.79 12.72
C GLU A 564 -3.67 30.14 12.28
N ILE A 565 -3.62 29.18 11.34
CA ILE A 565 -4.79 28.62 10.66
C ILE A 565 -5.27 27.32 11.31
N CYS A 566 -4.34 26.41 11.66
CA CYS A 566 -4.68 25.07 12.16
C CYS A 566 -3.74 24.56 13.25
N GLN A 567 -4.21 23.53 13.97
CA GLN A 567 -3.38 22.60 14.72
C GLN A 567 -3.15 21.36 13.85
N LEU A 568 -1.93 20.82 13.84
CA LEU A 568 -1.59 19.54 13.23
C LEU A 568 -1.18 18.53 14.32
N LEU A 569 -1.79 17.36 14.28
CA LEU A 569 -1.42 16.20 15.12
C LEU A 569 -0.95 15.05 14.23
N GLY A 570 0.27 14.58 14.46
CA GLY A 570 0.83 13.37 13.85
C GLY A 570 0.81 12.18 14.81
N ILE A 571 0.21 11.07 14.38
CA ILE A 571 0.14 9.80 15.10
C ILE A 571 0.83 8.72 14.26
N SER A 572 1.91 8.14 14.78
CA SER A 572 2.68 7.12 14.05
C SER A 572 2.08 5.72 14.19
N TYR A 573 2.22 4.91 13.14
CA TYR A 573 1.94 3.47 13.17
C TYR A 573 3.19 2.68 13.59
N LYS A 574 2.95 1.53 14.22
CA LYS A 574 3.94 0.79 15.02
C LYS A 574 5.14 0.25 14.24
N GLU A 575 4.96 0.05 12.94
CA GLU A 575 5.96 -0.48 12.01
C GLU A 575 5.86 0.33 10.69
N ASN A 576 6.99 0.48 9.99
CA ASN A 576 7.08 0.93 8.59
C ASN A 576 6.87 2.44 8.25
N ASN A 577 7.20 3.36 9.16
CA ASN A 577 7.26 4.82 8.89
C ASN A 577 5.96 5.47 8.35
N PHE A 578 4.78 4.89 8.55
CA PHE A 578 3.51 5.54 8.21
C PHE A 578 2.94 6.34 9.38
N TRP A 579 2.29 7.44 9.05
CA TRP A 579 1.76 8.41 10.00
C TRP A 579 0.36 8.85 9.56
N MET A 580 -0.58 8.94 10.50
CA MET A 580 -1.81 9.72 10.30
C MET A 580 -1.58 11.14 10.80
N TYR A 581 -1.79 12.11 9.92
CA TYR A 581 -1.83 13.52 10.27
C TYR A 581 -3.28 14.03 10.26
N ILE A 582 -3.66 14.76 11.29
CA ILE A 582 -4.97 15.43 11.40
C ILE A 582 -4.73 16.93 11.44
N LEU A 583 -5.27 17.64 10.45
CA LEU A 583 -5.26 19.10 10.37
C LEU A 583 -6.62 19.60 10.84
N LEU A 584 -6.62 20.17 12.05
CA LEU A 584 -7.79 20.70 12.73
C LEU A 584 -7.77 22.24 12.61
N PRO A 585 -8.75 22.87 11.95
CA PRO A 585 -8.88 24.32 11.93
C PRO A 585 -8.87 24.91 13.35
N LYS A 586 -8.25 26.08 13.57
CA LYS A 586 -8.32 26.74 14.89
C LYS A 586 -9.71 27.33 15.18
N GLN A 587 -10.47 27.64 14.13
CA GLN A 587 -11.85 28.10 14.19
C GLN A 587 -12.79 27.00 13.70
N ARG A 588 -13.79 26.64 14.53
CA ARG A 588 -14.56 25.38 14.40
C ARG A 588 -15.23 25.12 13.04
N PHE A 589 -15.44 26.14 12.22
CA PHE A 589 -16.15 26.06 10.94
C PHE A 589 -15.30 26.53 9.75
N ALA A 590 -14.03 26.88 9.98
CA ALA A 590 -13.11 27.37 8.96
C ALA A 590 -12.45 26.22 8.15
N LEU A 591 -13.07 25.03 8.06
CA LEU A 591 -12.48 23.90 7.31
C LEU A 591 -12.35 24.26 5.82
N GLN A 592 -13.38 24.86 5.21
CA GLN A 592 -13.36 25.21 3.79
C GLN A 592 -12.44 26.41 3.50
N GLU A 593 -12.34 27.38 4.41
CA GLU A 593 -11.36 28.47 4.33
C GLU A 593 -9.92 27.91 4.43
N MET A 594 -9.70 26.98 5.37
CA MET A 594 -8.42 26.26 5.50
C MET A 594 -8.09 25.47 4.23
N GLU A 595 -9.03 24.66 3.70
CA GLU A 595 -8.87 23.91 2.43
C GLU A 595 -8.53 24.85 1.26
N ASN A 596 -9.24 25.97 1.11
CA ASN A 596 -8.97 26.96 0.06
C ASN A 596 -7.62 27.68 0.21
N SER A 597 -7.13 27.83 1.45
CA SER A 597 -5.85 28.47 1.75
C SER A 597 -4.64 27.52 1.70
N LEU A 598 -4.88 26.20 1.70
CA LEU A 598 -3.85 25.16 1.85
C LEU A 598 -3.09 24.92 0.55
N THR A 599 -1.82 25.30 0.54
CA THR A 599 -0.86 24.96 -0.53
C THR A 599 0.05 23.80 -0.13
N SER A 600 0.64 23.14 -1.13
CA SER A 600 1.66 22.09 -0.95
C SER A 600 2.86 22.57 -0.11
N ASN A 601 3.27 23.84 -0.27
CA ASN A 601 4.36 24.43 0.49
C ASN A 601 4.02 24.58 2.00
N GLN A 602 2.79 25.02 2.33
CA GLN A 602 2.36 25.12 3.73
C GLN A 602 2.24 23.74 4.39
N LEU A 603 1.75 22.72 3.66
CA LEU A 603 1.74 21.34 4.17
C LEU A 603 3.16 20.83 4.45
N ALA A 604 4.10 21.06 3.53
CA ALA A 604 5.50 20.70 3.72
C ALA A 604 6.14 21.42 4.93
N GLU A 605 5.81 22.70 5.13
CA GLU A 605 6.25 23.48 6.31
C GLU A 605 5.71 22.88 7.62
N MET A 606 4.42 22.55 7.68
CA MET A 606 3.78 21.93 8.85
C MET A 606 4.41 20.57 9.19
N PHE A 607 4.81 19.78 8.19
CA PHE A 607 5.48 18.48 8.37
C PHE A 607 6.98 18.58 8.72
N GLN A 608 7.63 19.73 8.49
CA GLN A 608 9.03 19.94 8.84
C GLN A 608 9.20 20.58 10.22
N ASN A 609 8.30 21.51 10.58
CA ASN A 609 8.44 22.34 11.77
C ASN A 609 7.74 21.81 13.04
N GLY A 610 7.00 20.70 12.95
CA GLY A 610 6.42 20.05 14.12
C GLY A 610 7.44 19.30 14.98
N ALA A 611 7.08 19.08 16.25
CA ALA A 611 7.94 18.41 17.23
C ALA A 611 7.16 17.34 18.01
N ILE A 612 7.87 16.34 18.53
CA ILE A 612 7.29 15.35 19.46
C ILE A 612 7.21 15.98 20.85
N VAL A 613 5.99 16.16 21.37
CA VAL A 613 5.71 16.84 22.64
C VAL A 613 4.48 16.24 23.34
N ASP A 614 4.37 16.41 24.66
CA ASP A 614 3.22 15.96 25.44
C ASP A 614 1.94 16.74 25.06
N VAL A 615 0.97 16.05 24.43
CA VAL A 615 -0.34 16.60 24.07
C VAL A 615 -1.47 15.79 24.71
N THR A 616 -2.45 16.49 25.27
CA THR A 616 -3.73 15.86 25.65
C THR A 616 -4.64 15.82 24.43
N VAL A 617 -4.85 14.64 23.88
CA VAL A 617 -5.57 14.42 22.61
C VAL A 617 -6.99 13.95 22.87
N LYS A 618 -7.94 14.47 22.07
CA LYS A 618 -9.27 13.89 21.86
C LYS A 618 -9.55 13.82 20.35
N ILE A 619 -9.78 12.63 19.83
CA ILE A 619 -10.14 12.40 18.42
C ILE A 619 -11.31 11.43 18.29
N PRO A 620 -12.22 11.60 17.32
CA PRO A 620 -13.34 10.70 17.15
C PRO A 620 -12.89 9.33 16.62
N LYS A 621 -13.66 8.30 16.96
CA LYS A 621 -13.65 7.03 16.21
C LYS A 621 -14.52 7.19 14.98
N PHE A 622 -14.01 6.75 13.82
CA PHE A 622 -14.73 6.84 12.56
C PHE A 622 -14.34 5.72 11.60
N SER A 623 -15.22 5.43 10.65
CA SER A 623 -14.92 4.66 9.45
C SER A 623 -15.24 5.51 8.23
N PHE A 624 -14.57 5.23 7.13
CA PHE A 624 -14.69 5.93 5.86
C PHE A 624 -14.63 4.92 4.73
N THR A 625 -15.70 4.84 3.96
CA THR A 625 -15.78 4.08 2.72
C THR A 625 -16.18 5.06 1.62
N SER A 626 -15.30 5.28 0.63
CA SER A 626 -15.62 6.05 -0.57
C SER A 626 -15.63 5.14 -1.78
N ALA A 627 -16.60 5.35 -2.68
CA ALA A 627 -16.67 4.70 -3.98
C ALA A 627 -17.08 5.76 -5.00
N SER A 628 -16.31 5.92 -6.06
CA SER A 628 -16.59 6.93 -7.09
C SER A 628 -16.15 6.45 -8.47
N ASN A 629 -17.00 6.72 -9.46
CA ASN A 629 -16.56 6.76 -10.85
C ASN A 629 -15.89 8.11 -11.08
N MET A 630 -14.61 8.08 -11.45
CA MET A 630 -13.81 9.28 -11.67
C MET A 630 -14.07 9.91 -13.05
N LYS A 631 -14.89 9.28 -13.90
CA LYS A 631 -15.17 9.72 -15.27
C LYS A 631 -15.59 11.18 -15.39
N ASP A 632 -16.64 11.58 -14.68
CA ASP A 632 -17.17 12.94 -14.78
C ASP A 632 -16.18 13.96 -14.19
N VAL A 633 -15.58 13.64 -13.04
CA VAL A 633 -14.55 14.47 -12.38
C VAL A 633 -13.33 14.68 -13.28
N LEU A 634 -12.83 13.63 -13.92
CA LEU A 634 -11.69 13.71 -14.82
C LEU A 634 -12.05 14.44 -16.12
N THR A 635 -13.30 14.31 -16.60
CA THR A 635 -13.82 15.07 -17.74
C THR A 635 -13.89 16.57 -17.41
N GLU A 636 -14.39 16.95 -16.24
CA GLU A 636 -14.39 18.34 -15.73
C GLU A 636 -12.97 18.90 -15.55
N LEU A 637 -12.00 18.05 -15.19
CA LEU A 637 -10.56 18.40 -15.14
C LEU A 637 -9.87 18.43 -16.52
N GLY A 638 -10.61 18.26 -17.63
CA GLY A 638 -10.08 18.35 -18.99
C GLY A 638 -9.51 17.06 -19.57
N MET A 639 -9.90 15.90 -19.04
CA MET A 639 -9.53 14.56 -19.51
C MET A 639 -10.70 13.84 -20.20
N GLY A 640 -11.41 14.53 -21.11
CA GLY A 640 -12.62 14.00 -21.75
C GLY A 640 -12.36 12.97 -22.84
N ILE A 641 -11.30 13.15 -23.64
CA ILE A 641 -11.03 12.32 -24.85
C ILE A 641 -10.81 10.85 -24.50
N ILE A 642 -10.34 10.52 -23.29
CA ILE A 642 -10.13 9.11 -22.91
C ILE A 642 -11.45 8.31 -22.85
N PHE A 643 -12.57 9.00 -22.67
CA PHE A 643 -13.92 8.42 -22.57
C PHE A 643 -14.70 8.47 -23.90
N ASP A 644 -14.12 9.02 -24.95
CA ASP A 644 -14.74 9.21 -26.27
C ASP A 644 -14.35 8.07 -27.22
N GLY A 645 -15.30 7.22 -27.58
CA GLY A 645 -15.07 6.06 -28.45
C GLY A 645 -14.75 6.37 -29.92
N GLU A 646 -14.91 7.62 -30.38
CA GLU A 646 -14.51 8.05 -31.73
C GLU A 646 -13.14 8.75 -31.73
N ASN A 647 -12.81 9.49 -30.66
CA ASN A 647 -11.61 10.33 -30.59
C ASN A 647 -10.47 9.79 -29.71
N ALA A 648 -10.71 8.78 -28.86
CA ALA A 648 -9.67 8.17 -28.06
C ALA A 648 -8.60 7.47 -28.92
N ASP A 649 -7.34 7.71 -28.58
CA ASP A 649 -6.18 7.08 -29.21
C ASP A 649 -5.41 6.26 -28.17
N PHE A 650 -5.85 5.01 -28.01
CA PHE A 650 -5.15 3.97 -27.26
C PHE A 650 -4.41 2.98 -28.19
N SER A 651 -3.92 3.45 -29.35
CA SER A 651 -3.24 2.62 -30.35
C SER A 651 -1.94 1.95 -29.88
N LYS A 652 -1.44 2.31 -28.69
CA LYS A 652 -0.30 1.64 -28.02
C LYS A 652 -0.74 0.46 -27.14
N ILE A 653 -2.03 0.35 -26.80
CA ILE A 653 -2.62 -0.82 -26.13
C ILE A 653 -2.84 -1.96 -27.14
N CYS A 654 -3.54 -1.66 -28.23
CA CYS A 654 -3.88 -2.59 -29.31
C CYS A 654 -3.99 -1.78 -30.62
N LYS A 655 -3.81 -2.43 -31.79
CA LYS A 655 -3.85 -1.74 -33.10
C LYS A 655 -5.23 -1.27 -33.56
N ARG A 656 -6.28 -1.59 -32.79
CA ARG A 656 -7.65 -1.13 -33.03
C ARG A 656 -7.81 0.36 -32.71
N LYS A 657 -8.82 1.00 -33.28
CA LYS A 657 -9.11 2.44 -33.11
C LYS A 657 -10.38 2.73 -32.29
N ASP A 658 -11.15 1.69 -31.99
CA ASP A 658 -12.40 1.73 -31.22
C ASP A 658 -12.17 1.39 -29.74
N ILE A 659 -10.97 1.65 -29.23
CA ILE A 659 -10.59 1.39 -27.82
C ILE A 659 -10.56 2.72 -27.09
N PHE A 660 -11.37 2.81 -26.03
CA PHE A 660 -11.45 3.93 -25.12
C PHE A 660 -11.59 3.41 -23.68
N VAL A 661 -11.31 4.27 -22.70
CA VAL A 661 -11.60 3.97 -21.30
C VAL A 661 -13.08 4.25 -21.08
N SER A 662 -13.88 3.23 -20.81
CA SER A 662 -15.31 3.44 -20.59
C SER A 662 -15.57 4.09 -19.24
N ASP A 663 -14.89 3.61 -18.19
CA ASP A 663 -15.04 4.06 -16.80
C ASP A 663 -13.72 3.91 -16.01
N ILE A 664 -13.53 4.76 -14.99
CA ILE A 664 -12.40 4.70 -14.04
C ILE A 664 -12.97 4.64 -12.63
N LEU A 665 -12.78 3.51 -11.95
CA LEU A 665 -13.44 3.22 -10.68
C LEU A 665 -12.44 3.21 -9.53
N HIS A 666 -12.69 4.06 -8.54
CA HIS A 666 -11.90 4.15 -7.32
C HIS A 666 -12.75 3.79 -6.11
N LYS A 667 -12.25 2.90 -5.24
CA LYS A 667 -12.87 2.59 -3.95
C LYS A 667 -11.83 2.46 -2.84
N ALA A 668 -12.02 3.19 -1.75
CA ALA A 668 -11.13 3.22 -0.61
C ALA A 668 -11.90 2.87 0.68
N PHE A 669 -11.27 2.11 1.57
CA PHE A 669 -11.80 1.76 2.88
C PHE A 669 -10.78 2.06 4.00
N LEU A 670 -11.23 2.71 5.07
CA LEU A 670 -10.44 3.04 6.25
C LEU A 670 -11.30 2.98 7.54
N GLU A 671 -10.77 2.40 8.62
CA GLU A 671 -11.34 2.50 9.97
C GLU A 671 -10.34 3.17 10.94
N VAL A 672 -10.82 3.86 11.97
CA VAL A 672 -10.00 4.56 12.97
C VAL A 672 -10.56 4.26 14.36
N ASN A 673 -9.82 3.46 15.15
CA ASN A 673 -10.20 3.00 16.48
C ASN A 673 -8.99 3.01 17.47
N GLU A 674 -9.17 2.51 18.70
CA GLU A 674 -8.14 2.62 19.75
C GLU A 674 -6.89 1.76 19.49
N GLU A 675 -7.01 0.68 18.72
CA GLU A 675 -5.88 -0.20 18.37
C GLU A 675 -5.08 0.32 17.17
N GLY A 676 -5.75 1.06 16.28
CA GLY A 676 -5.23 1.49 14.99
C GLY A 676 -6.35 1.63 13.96
N THR A 677 -6.05 1.17 12.76
CA THR A 677 -6.98 0.92 11.67
C THR A 677 -7.25 -0.58 11.57
N GLU A 678 -8.50 -0.96 11.86
CA GLU A 678 -9.13 -2.30 11.96
C GLU A 678 -8.52 -3.37 12.90
N ALA A 679 -9.36 -4.03 13.70
CA ALA A 679 -9.05 -4.58 15.03
C ALA A 679 -8.73 -6.10 15.16
N ALA A 680 -8.28 -6.52 16.37
CA ALA A 680 -8.78 -7.67 17.17
C ALA A 680 -7.96 -8.00 18.47
N ALA A 681 -8.46 -7.56 19.64
CA ALA A 681 -8.40 -8.15 21.01
C ALA A 681 -7.07 -8.31 21.85
N ALA A 682 -7.06 -7.64 23.02
CA ALA A 682 -6.50 -7.90 24.38
C ALA A 682 -5.26 -8.84 24.61
N THR A 683 -4.35 -8.61 25.58
CA THR A 683 -4.49 -8.07 26.97
C THR A 683 -3.18 -7.42 27.47
N ALA A 684 -3.20 -6.63 28.55
CA ALA A 684 -2.09 -5.77 29.02
C ALA A 684 -1.58 -6.08 30.45
N VAL A 685 -0.35 -5.63 30.78
CA VAL A 685 0.07 -5.12 32.12
C VAL A 685 1.17 -4.06 31.92
N THR A 686 1.12 -2.97 32.69
CA THR A 686 2.14 -1.89 32.77
C THR A 686 2.84 -1.87 34.14
N MET A 687 4.07 -1.34 34.18
CA MET A 687 4.68 -0.82 35.40
C MET A 687 5.34 0.53 35.13
N THR A 688 5.20 1.46 36.07
CA THR A 688 5.66 2.85 36.00
C THR A 688 6.67 3.13 37.11
N ASP A 689 7.71 3.90 36.81
CA ASP A 689 8.46 4.66 37.82
C ASP A 689 8.45 6.15 37.50
N LYS A 690 8.45 6.98 38.54
CA LYS A 690 8.33 8.45 38.45
C LYS A 690 9.63 9.15 38.80
N ALA A 691 9.96 10.19 38.05
CA ALA A 691 10.72 11.33 38.54
C ALA A 691 9.99 12.63 38.11
N ALA A 692 10.02 13.66 38.96
CA ALA A 692 9.26 14.89 38.74
C ALA A 692 10.05 15.92 37.91
N ALA A 693 9.37 16.59 36.96
CA ALA A 693 9.89 17.72 36.20
C ALA A 693 8.95 18.94 36.31
N MET A 694 9.49 20.13 36.06
CA MET A 694 8.79 21.42 36.16
C MET A 694 7.59 21.52 35.19
N PRO A 695 6.59 22.37 35.49
CA PRO A 695 5.35 22.44 34.70
C PRO A 695 5.59 23.04 33.30
N SER A 696 5.64 22.17 32.29
CA SER A 696 5.52 22.54 30.89
C SER A 696 4.08 22.99 30.56
N LYS A 697 3.94 23.92 29.60
CA LYS A 697 2.65 24.39 29.08
C LYS A 697 1.85 23.18 28.55
N GLN A 698 0.71 22.86 29.15
CA GLN A 698 -0.12 21.76 28.68
C GLN A 698 -0.71 22.07 27.29
N LEU A 699 -0.35 21.25 26.31
CA LEU A 699 -0.92 21.30 24.96
C LEU A 699 -2.18 20.43 24.89
N PHE A 700 -3.16 20.90 24.11
CA PHE A 700 -4.44 20.24 23.90
C PHE A 700 -4.74 20.19 22.40
N PHE A 701 -5.14 19.02 21.92
CA PHE A 701 -5.68 18.83 20.56
C PHE A 701 -7.04 18.16 20.69
N VAL A 702 -8.11 18.86 20.31
CA VAL A 702 -9.49 18.42 20.54
C VAL A 702 -10.25 18.52 19.24
N ALA A 703 -10.28 17.43 18.47
CA ALA A 703 -10.93 17.34 17.18
C ALA A 703 -12.46 17.20 17.32
N ASP A 704 -13.08 18.23 17.89
CA ASP A 704 -14.52 18.31 18.16
C ASP A 704 -15.35 18.96 17.05
N HIS A 705 -14.78 19.18 15.87
CA HIS A 705 -15.41 19.84 14.73
C HIS A 705 -14.72 19.42 13.42
N PRO A 706 -15.26 19.75 12.23
CA PRO A 706 -14.73 19.30 10.95
C PRO A 706 -13.22 19.48 10.76
N PHE A 707 -12.54 18.40 10.36
CA PHE A 707 -11.09 18.37 10.14
C PHE A 707 -10.72 17.64 8.86
N LEU A 708 -9.53 17.96 8.34
CA LEU A 708 -8.89 17.21 7.27
C LEU A 708 -7.96 16.16 7.89
N PHE A 709 -7.93 14.95 7.37
CA PHE A 709 -6.96 13.93 7.74
C PHE A 709 -6.25 13.38 6.51
N LEU A 710 -5.00 12.97 6.71
CA LEU A 710 -4.22 12.30 5.68
C LEU A 710 -3.34 11.20 6.30
N ILE A 711 -3.14 10.12 5.57
CA ILE A 711 -2.19 9.06 5.92
C ILE A 711 -1.06 9.12 4.90
N CYS A 712 0.16 9.38 5.35
CA CYS A 712 1.33 9.44 4.48
C CYS A 712 2.55 8.80 5.13
N ASN A 713 3.59 8.57 4.33
CA ASN A 713 4.92 8.30 4.85
C ASN A 713 5.70 9.62 4.85
N PRO A 714 6.25 10.10 5.98
CA PRO A 714 6.96 11.37 6.03
C PRO A 714 8.19 11.43 5.12
N ASN A 715 8.72 10.27 4.69
CA ASN A 715 9.85 10.18 3.77
C ASN A 715 9.48 10.39 2.29
N PHE A 716 8.19 10.33 1.93
CA PHE A 716 7.73 10.35 0.53
C PHE A 716 6.77 11.49 0.18
N SER A 717 6.34 12.30 1.15
CA SER A 717 5.50 13.51 1.00
C SER A 717 4.14 13.36 0.29
N ILE A 718 3.81 12.18 -0.26
CA ILE A 718 2.56 11.90 -0.96
C ILE A 718 1.56 11.23 0.01
N PRO A 719 0.32 11.75 0.15
CA PRO A 719 -0.73 11.11 0.94
C PRO A 719 -1.27 9.85 0.24
N LEU A 720 -1.30 8.73 0.95
CA LEU A 720 -1.99 7.49 0.54
C LEU A 720 -3.51 7.60 0.71
N PHE A 721 -3.93 8.30 1.76
CA PHE A 721 -5.31 8.67 2.02
C PHE A 721 -5.36 10.16 2.29
N LEU A 722 -6.39 10.82 1.78
CA LEU A 722 -6.77 12.19 2.10
C LEU A 722 -8.29 12.20 2.24
N GLY A 723 -8.81 12.78 3.31
CA GLY A 723 -10.24 12.83 3.54
C GLY A 723 -10.66 13.91 4.53
N ARG A 724 -11.89 14.40 4.38
CA ARG A 724 -12.53 15.27 5.37
C ARG A 724 -13.35 14.42 6.34
N TYR A 725 -13.22 14.69 7.64
CA TYR A 725 -14.16 14.20 8.64
C TYR A 725 -15.00 15.37 9.13
N THR A 726 -16.24 15.44 8.66
CA THR A 726 -17.21 16.50 8.96
C THR A 726 -18.24 16.08 10.02
N GLY A 727 -18.08 14.88 10.60
CA GLY A 727 -19.14 14.21 11.38
C GLY A 727 -20.36 13.80 10.52
N LEU A 728 -20.30 14.01 9.20
CA LEU A 728 -21.36 13.69 8.25
C LEU A 728 -21.30 12.24 7.81
N ASN A 729 -21.70 11.36 8.71
CA ASN A 729 -22.56 10.25 8.36
C ASN A 729 -23.42 9.97 9.58
N ASP A 730 -24.74 10.01 9.41
CA ASP A 730 -25.57 9.25 10.32
C ASP A 730 -25.27 7.76 10.16
N PHE A 731 -25.77 6.93 11.08
CA PHE A 731 -25.40 5.51 11.08
C PHE A 731 -25.83 4.79 9.78
N ASP A 732 -26.70 5.35 8.93
CA ASP A 732 -27.14 4.80 7.65
C ASP A 732 -26.41 5.41 6.43
N GLY A 733 -25.24 6.04 6.61
CA GLY A 733 -24.48 6.59 5.47
C GLY A 733 -25.15 7.80 4.80
N VAL A 734 -25.89 8.59 5.58
CA VAL A 734 -26.56 9.81 5.14
C VAL A 734 -25.84 11.04 5.67
N ALA A 735 -25.55 11.99 4.79
CA ALA A 735 -24.95 13.27 5.12
C ALA A 735 -25.93 14.42 4.84
N TYR A 736 -25.96 15.41 5.72
CA TYR A 736 -26.76 16.63 5.58
C TYR A 736 -25.85 17.85 5.64
N HIS A 737 -26.06 18.80 4.74
CA HIS A 737 -25.35 20.07 4.68
C HIS A 737 -26.34 21.22 4.64
N MET A 738 -25.98 22.35 5.24
CA MET A 738 -26.83 23.54 5.26
C MET A 738 -25.94 24.77 5.05
N SER A 739 -26.25 25.56 4.02
CA SER A 739 -25.40 26.64 3.51
C SER A 739 -26.24 27.82 3.02
N ASN A 740 -25.61 28.99 2.89
CA ASN A 740 -26.19 30.14 2.18
C ASN A 740 -25.73 30.07 0.70
N PRO A 741 -26.61 29.79 -0.27
CA PRO A 741 -26.20 29.67 -1.66
C PRO A 741 -25.71 31.02 -2.19
N ASN A 742 -24.50 31.06 -2.76
CA ASN A 742 -23.82 32.28 -3.24
C ASN A 742 -23.66 33.38 -2.16
N ASP A 743 -23.48 32.99 -0.88
CA ASP A 743 -23.43 33.89 0.29
C ASP A 743 -24.69 34.76 0.48
N ASP A 744 -25.81 34.42 -0.16
CA ASP A 744 -27.08 35.11 0.00
C ASP A 744 -27.67 34.81 1.39
N LYS A 745 -27.51 35.76 2.32
CA LYS A 745 -28.02 35.69 3.69
C LYS A 745 -29.54 35.58 3.77
N ASN A 746 -30.25 35.89 2.69
CA ASN A 746 -31.69 35.71 2.61
C ASN A 746 -32.10 34.30 2.15
N LYS A 747 -31.16 33.38 1.90
CA LYS A 747 -31.49 32.01 1.45
C LYS A 747 -30.76 30.97 2.29
N ILE A 748 -31.46 29.89 2.62
CA ILE A 748 -30.88 28.69 3.23
C ILE A 748 -31.06 27.53 2.27
N MET A 749 -29.95 26.91 1.88
CA MET A 749 -29.94 25.64 1.16
C MET A 749 -29.74 24.50 2.16
N LEU A 750 -30.57 23.46 2.10
CA LEU A 750 -30.46 22.21 2.84
C LEU A 750 -30.22 21.07 1.85
N SER A 751 -29.03 20.51 1.86
CA SER A 751 -28.61 19.43 0.96
C SER A 751 -28.50 18.11 1.70
N ILE A 752 -28.82 17.01 1.01
CA ILE A 752 -28.73 15.63 1.54
C ILE A 752 -28.01 14.72 0.54
N TYR A 753 -27.10 13.91 1.07
CA TYR A 753 -26.43 12.82 0.37
C TYR A 753 -26.88 11.48 0.98
N LEU A 754 -27.18 10.52 0.12
CA LEU A 754 -27.68 9.19 0.41
C LEU A 754 -26.84 8.20 -0.40
N SER A 755 -26.04 7.36 0.26
CA SER A 755 -25.20 6.36 -0.41
C SER A 755 -25.97 5.34 -1.28
N TYR A 756 -27.28 5.22 -1.06
CA TYR A 756 -28.23 4.35 -1.75
C TYR A 756 -29.22 5.13 -2.63
N TYR A 757 -28.89 6.36 -3.04
CA TYR A 757 -29.81 7.23 -3.80
C TYR A 757 -30.29 6.61 -5.11
N GLU A 758 -29.39 6.00 -5.89
CA GLU A 758 -29.69 5.39 -7.19
C GLU A 758 -30.74 4.28 -7.07
N GLU A 759 -30.67 3.45 -6.02
CA GLU A 759 -31.66 2.42 -5.72
C GLU A 759 -33.04 3.04 -5.44
N LEU A 760 -33.09 4.18 -4.75
CA LEU A 760 -34.35 4.93 -4.53
C LEU A 760 -34.88 5.58 -5.82
N GLN A 761 -34.02 5.85 -6.83
CA GLN A 761 -34.46 6.35 -8.14
C GLN A 761 -35.25 5.29 -8.91
N GLU A 762 -34.86 4.01 -8.86
CA GLU A 762 -35.67 2.90 -9.40
C GLU A 762 -37.07 2.81 -8.76
N HIS A 763 -37.24 3.39 -7.57
CA HIS A 763 -38.50 3.43 -6.82
C HIS A 763 -39.18 4.80 -6.74
N GLY A 764 -38.76 5.78 -7.56
CA GLY A 764 -39.51 7.02 -7.77
C GLY A 764 -39.20 8.17 -6.81
N ILE A 765 -38.04 8.17 -6.15
CA ILE A 765 -37.64 9.27 -5.23
C ILE A 765 -37.74 10.66 -5.86
N ASN A 766 -37.33 10.82 -7.12
CA ASN A 766 -37.37 12.10 -7.83
C ASN A 766 -38.80 12.67 -7.90
N GLU A 767 -39.79 11.81 -8.16
CA GLU A 767 -41.20 12.21 -8.22
C GLU A 767 -41.73 12.53 -6.82
N ARG A 768 -41.44 11.69 -5.82
CA ARG A 768 -41.86 11.91 -4.43
C ARG A 768 -41.30 13.22 -3.86
N ILE A 769 -40.03 13.51 -4.11
CA ILE A 769 -39.38 14.73 -3.62
C ILE A 769 -39.91 15.97 -4.32
N ARG A 770 -40.24 15.91 -5.62
CA ARG A 770 -40.95 17.00 -6.31
C ARG A 770 -42.38 17.19 -5.80
N GLN A 771 -43.12 16.13 -5.50
CA GLN A 771 -44.46 16.21 -4.92
C GLN A 771 -44.44 16.80 -3.50
N GLU A 772 -43.48 16.38 -2.67
CA GLU A 772 -43.38 16.80 -1.28
C GLU A 772 -42.79 18.22 -1.16
N TYR A 773 -41.69 18.51 -1.87
CA TYR A 773 -40.89 19.72 -1.67
C TYR A 773 -40.88 20.70 -2.84
N GLY A 774 -41.59 20.41 -3.95
CA GLY A 774 -41.33 20.96 -5.29
C GLY A 774 -40.90 22.42 -5.43
N ILE A 775 -41.60 23.36 -4.77
CA ILE A 775 -41.27 24.81 -4.83
C ILE A 775 -39.92 25.18 -4.19
N TYR A 776 -39.40 24.30 -3.33
CA TYR A 776 -38.12 24.44 -2.65
C TYR A 776 -37.02 23.57 -3.29
N VAL A 777 -37.33 22.66 -4.21
CA VAL A 777 -36.30 21.78 -4.81
C VAL A 777 -35.41 22.60 -5.74
N ALA A 778 -34.10 22.58 -5.51
CA ALA A 778 -33.14 23.24 -6.38
C ALA A 778 -33.12 22.60 -7.78
N GLU A 779 -32.99 23.41 -8.83
CA GLU A 779 -32.91 22.92 -10.22
C GLU A 779 -31.72 21.96 -10.43
N LYS A 780 -30.62 22.22 -9.73
CA LYS A 780 -29.47 21.33 -9.58
C LYS A 780 -29.14 21.18 -8.09
N PRO A 781 -28.83 19.97 -7.60
CA PRO A 781 -28.33 19.81 -6.24
C PRO A 781 -26.95 20.44 -6.08
N GLU A 782 -26.61 20.79 -4.84
CA GLU A 782 -25.28 21.22 -4.44
C GLU A 782 -24.25 20.11 -4.75
N PRO A 783 -23.04 20.44 -5.23
CA PRO A 783 -22.01 19.45 -5.51
C PRO A 783 -21.78 18.51 -4.32
N GLN A 784 -21.63 17.21 -4.60
CA GLN A 784 -21.49 16.12 -3.62
C GLN A 784 -22.79 15.70 -2.89
N TYR A 785 -23.95 16.29 -3.20
CA TYR A 785 -25.26 15.92 -2.64
C TYR A 785 -26.24 15.45 -3.72
N ASN A 786 -27.24 14.65 -3.33
CA ASN A 786 -28.22 14.09 -4.27
C ASN A 786 -29.47 14.97 -4.45
N ILE A 787 -29.88 15.65 -3.38
CA ILE A 787 -31.02 16.58 -3.35
C ILE A 787 -30.59 17.81 -2.57
N SER A 788 -30.95 18.99 -3.07
CA SER A 788 -30.88 20.26 -2.32
C SER A 788 -32.22 20.97 -2.32
N LEU A 789 -32.58 21.52 -1.17
CA LEU A 789 -33.77 22.34 -0.97
C LEU A 789 -33.35 23.76 -0.65
N ILE A 790 -33.84 24.76 -1.39
CA ILE A 790 -33.57 26.18 -1.17
C ILE A 790 -34.82 26.83 -0.58
N TYR A 791 -34.64 27.49 0.56
CA TYR A 791 -35.66 28.25 1.27
C TYR A 791 -35.29 29.73 1.25
N ASP A 792 -36.14 30.57 0.66
CA ASP A 792 -36.00 32.02 0.74
C ASP A 792 -36.59 32.53 2.06
N LEU A 793 -35.75 33.23 2.84
CA LEU A 793 -36.08 33.76 4.16
C LEU A 793 -36.99 35.00 4.07
N THR A 794 -37.12 35.61 2.90
CA THR A 794 -38.08 36.71 2.66
C THR A 794 -39.48 36.20 2.30
N GLU A 795 -39.61 34.93 1.89
CA GLU A 795 -40.86 34.31 1.45
C GLU A 795 -41.35 33.16 2.36
N ILE A 796 -40.87 33.09 3.61
CA ILE A 796 -41.28 32.03 4.56
C ILE A 796 -42.79 32.13 4.88
N PRO A 797 -43.55 31.02 4.83
CA PRO A 797 -44.93 30.97 5.31
C PRO A 797 -45.04 31.38 6.80
N GLN A 798 -46.16 32.02 7.18
CA GLN A 798 -46.42 32.45 8.57
C GLN A 798 -46.29 31.31 9.61
N LYS A 799 -46.43 30.05 9.20
CA LYS A 799 -46.39 28.86 10.05
C LYS A 799 -45.12 28.04 9.80
N TYR A 800 -43.97 28.68 10.01
CA TYR A 800 -42.64 28.16 9.68
C TYR A 800 -42.27 26.86 10.42
N ASP A 801 -42.88 26.56 11.59
CA ASP A 801 -42.65 25.29 12.30
C ASP A 801 -42.97 24.07 11.43
N ASP A 802 -44.08 24.11 10.67
CA ASP A 802 -44.47 23.04 9.76
C ASP A 802 -43.41 22.83 8.66
N LEU A 803 -42.80 23.93 8.18
CA LEU A 803 -41.73 23.92 7.19
C LEU A 803 -40.44 23.30 7.76
N ILE A 804 -40.07 23.64 9.00
CA ILE A 804 -38.91 23.07 9.70
C ILE A 804 -39.10 21.56 9.91
N PHE A 805 -40.27 21.12 10.40
CA PHE A 805 -40.56 19.68 10.55
C PHE A 805 -40.55 18.94 9.20
N LYS A 806 -41.02 19.59 8.13
CA LYS A 806 -40.99 19.04 6.78
C LYS A 806 -39.56 18.93 6.23
N ALA A 807 -38.72 19.93 6.44
CA ALA A 807 -37.29 19.90 6.10
C ALA A 807 -36.53 18.80 6.87
N ALA A 808 -36.77 18.68 8.19
CA ALA A 808 -36.16 17.65 9.03
C ALA A 808 -36.56 16.21 8.63
N ARG A 809 -37.71 16.03 7.97
CA ARG A 809 -38.20 14.75 7.45
C ARG A 809 -37.61 14.36 6.08
N LEU A 810 -36.65 15.10 5.52
CA LEU A 810 -36.11 14.85 4.18
C LEU A 810 -35.64 13.41 3.95
N LYS A 811 -34.73 12.86 4.78
CA LYS A 811 -34.31 11.44 4.70
C LYS A 811 -35.49 10.46 4.76
N ARG A 812 -36.47 10.70 5.64
CA ARG A 812 -37.68 9.87 5.74
C ARG A 812 -38.46 9.89 4.44
N ASN A 813 -38.65 11.07 3.85
CA ASN A 813 -39.41 11.24 2.61
C ASN A 813 -38.67 10.69 1.38
N CYS A 814 -37.33 10.69 1.40
CA CYS A 814 -36.52 9.95 0.44
C CYS A 814 -36.82 8.44 0.51
N LEU A 815 -36.75 7.84 1.71
CA LEU A 815 -37.01 6.40 1.92
C LEU A 815 -38.48 6.01 1.71
N ALA A 816 -39.42 6.93 1.97
CA ALA A 816 -40.86 6.73 1.80
C ALA A 816 -41.26 6.35 0.37
N SER A 817 -40.52 6.84 -0.64
CA SER A 817 -40.74 6.53 -2.06
C SER A 817 -40.87 5.02 -2.33
N VAL A 818 -39.98 4.22 -1.74
CA VAL A 818 -40.01 2.76 -1.83
C VAL A 818 -41.29 2.21 -1.21
N PHE A 819 -41.56 2.53 0.05
CA PHE A 819 -42.73 1.97 0.75
C PHE A 819 -44.04 2.30 0.04
N GLU A 820 -44.24 3.55 -0.39
CA GLU A 820 -45.46 3.96 -1.07
C GLU A 820 -45.67 3.24 -2.40
N LYS A 821 -44.62 3.08 -3.22
CA LYS A 821 -44.69 2.33 -4.48
C LYS A 821 -45.21 0.91 -4.27
N TYR A 822 -44.71 0.20 -3.26
CA TYR A 822 -45.17 -1.17 -2.96
C TYR A 822 -46.53 -1.21 -2.22
N PHE A 823 -46.86 -0.20 -1.43
CA PHE A 823 -48.19 -0.07 -0.84
C PHE A 823 -49.25 0.16 -1.93
N GLU A 824 -48.93 0.91 -2.98
CA GLU A 824 -49.81 1.10 -4.14
C GLU A 824 -49.92 -0.13 -5.03
N PHE A 825 -48.83 -0.89 -5.25
CA PHE A 825 -48.93 -2.19 -5.92
C PHE A 825 -49.89 -3.14 -5.17
N GLN A 826 -49.85 -3.17 -3.83
CA GLN A 826 -50.81 -3.93 -3.05
C GLN A 826 -52.25 -3.38 -3.18
N GLU A 827 -52.44 -2.04 -3.14
CA GLU A 827 -53.76 -1.39 -3.30
C GLU A 827 -54.39 -1.66 -4.68
N ARG A 828 -53.57 -1.78 -5.73
CA ARG A 828 -54.00 -2.10 -7.11
C ARG A 828 -54.16 -3.60 -7.38
N GLY A 829 -53.54 -4.45 -6.55
CA GLY A 829 -53.50 -5.91 -6.74
C GLY A 829 -52.37 -6.42 -7.63
N ASP A 830 -51.37 -5.57 -7.95
CA ASP A 830 -50.23 -5.82 -8.83
C ASP A 830 -49.19 -6.75 -8.18
N ALA A 831 -49.55 -8.02 -8.01
CA ALA A 831 -48.68 -9.04 -7.43
C ALA A 831 -47.59 -9.51 -8.42
N GLY A 832 -46.36 -9.73 -7.91
CA GLY A 832 -45.26 -10.31 -8.68
C GLY A 832 -44.34 -9.33 -9.41
N GLN A 833 -44.48 -8.02 -9.15
CA GLN A 833 -43.46 -7.03 -9.55
C GLN A 833 -42.13 -7.29 -8.85
N ASN A 834 -41.02 -6.88 -9.46
CA ASN A 834 -39.68 -6.99 -8.87
C ASN A 834 -39.66 -6.38 -7.47
N ARG A 835 -39.06 -7.08 -6.50
CA ARG A 835 -38.86 -6.57 -5.13
C ARG A 835 -37.89 -5.39 -5.12
N ALA A 836 -38.08 -4.44 -4.21
CA ALA A 836 -37.03 -3.49 -3.86
C ALA A 836 -35.92 -4.21 -3.10
N VAL A 837 -34.68 -3.82 -3.36
CA VAL A 837 -33.50 -4.24 -2.62
C VAL A 837 -32.67 -2.99 -2.37
N ILE A 838 -32.78 -2.43 -1.16
CA ILE A 838 -32.13 -1.18 -0.79
C ILE A 838 -30.99 -1.47 0.19
N HIS A 839 -29.75 -1.29 -0.23
CA HIS A 839 -28.55 -1.42 0.59
C HIS A 839 -28.33 -0.12 1.38
N TYR A 840 -29.28 0.19 2.27
CA TYR A 840 -29.27 1.42 3.08
C TYR A 840 -28.08 1.51 4.06
N ARG A 841 -27.27 0.45 4.16
CA ARG A 841 -25.95 0.38 4.81
C ARG A 841 -25.05 -0.62 4.08
N GLU A 842 -23.75 -0.52 4.32
CA GLU A 842 -22.72 -1.43 3.79
C GLU A 842 -22.99 -2.92 4.11
N ASP A 843 -23.56 -3.22 5.28
CA ASP A 843 -23.88 -4.60 5.70
C ASP A 843 -25.37 -4.89 6.00
N GLU A 844 -26.27 -3.91 5.84
CA GLU A 844 -27.71 -4.09 6.09
C GLU A 844 -28.53 -3.72 4.85
N THR A 845 -29.55 -4.51 4.56
CA THR A 845 -30.34 -4.45 3.33
C THR A 845 -31.82 -4.51 3.69
N MET A 846 -32.60 -3.63 3.07
CA MET A 846 -34.05 -3.58 3.17
C MET A 846 -34.67 -4.15 1.90
N TYR A 847 -35.47 -5.20 2.03
CA TYR A 847 -36.22 -5.79 0.95
C TYR A 847 -37.70 -5.41 1.08
N VAL A 848 -38.35 -5.02 -0.01
CA VAL A 848 -39.80 -4.74 -0.02
C VAL A 848 -40.46 -5.49 -1.18
N GLU A 849 -41.47 -6.29 -0.89
CA GLU A 849 -42.24 -7.06 -1.87
C GLU A 849 -43.74 -6.88 -1.65
N ALA A 850 -44.50 -6.66 -2.72
CA ALA A 850 -45.95 -6.52 -2.69
C ALA A 850 -46.63 -7.77 -3.28
N LYS A 851 -47.71 -8.18 -2.62
CA LYS A 851 -48.71 -9.15 -3.11
C LYS A 851 -50.08 -8.50 -2.97
N SER A 852 -51.09 -9.06 -3.61
CA SER A 852 -52.45 -8.51 -3.58
C SER A 852 -53.06 -8.41 -2.17
N ASP A 853 -52.63 -9.26 -1.23
CA ASP A 853 -53.17 -9.31 0.14
C ASP A 853 -52.25 -8.71 1.22
N ARG A 854 -50.99 -8.38 0.89
CA ARG A 854 -49.98 -7.92 1.87
C ARG A 854 -48.77 -7.25 1.22
N VAL A 855 -48.04 -6.46 2.00
CA VAL A 855 -46.67 -6.03 1.69
C VAL A 855 -45.73 -6.62 2.73
N THR A 856 -44.64 -7.23 2.28
CA THR A 856 -43.60 -7.78 3.14
C THR A 856 -42.39 -6.84 3.11
N VAL A 857 -41.95 -6.38 4.29
CA VAL A 857 -40.72 -5.59 4.46
C VAL A 857 -39.74 -6.41 5.28
N ILE A 858 -38.52 -6.63 4.79
CA ILE A 858 -37.49 -7.42 5.46
C ILE A 858 -36.25 -6.55 5.66
N PHE A 859 -35.82 -6.37 6.90
CA PHE A 859 -34.52 -5.78 7.22
C PHE A 859 -33.55 -6.89 7.59
N SER A 860 -32.40 -6.99 6.91
CA SER A 860 -31.24 -7.64 7.52
C SER A 860 -30.63 -6.69 8.55
N THR A 861 -30.09 -7.24 9.64
CA THR A 861 -29.34 -6.50 10.64
C THR A 861 -28.20 -7.35 11.18
N VAL A 862 -27.07 -6.70 11.47
CA VAL A 862 -25.84 -7.38 11.90
C VAL A 862 -25.67 -7.27 13.41
N PHE A 863 -25.35 -8.39 14.04
CA PHE A 863 -25.02 -8.48 15.46
C PHE A 863 -23.55 -8.89 15.64
N ASN A 864 -22.73 -7.94 16.09
CA ASN A 864 -21.27 -8.14 16.22
C ASN A 864 -20.85 -8.90 17.50
N ASP A 865 -21.80 -9.22 18.39
CA ASP A 865 -21.56 -9.88 19.66
C ASP A 865 -22.63 -10.97 19.88
N PRO A 866 -22.25 -12.22 20.25
CA PRO A 866 -23.21 -13.28 20.60
C PRO A 866 -24.23 -12.87 21.67
N ALA A 867 -23.89 -11.98 22.60
CA ALA A 867 -24.83 -11.42 23.56
C ALA A 867 -25.88 -10.51 22.91
N ASP A 868 -25.51 -9.77 21.86
CA ASP A 868 -26.44 -8.88 21.14
C ASP A 868 -27.42 -9.71 20.29
N ILE A 869 -26.97 -10.84 19.72
CA ILE A 869 -27.84 -11.86 19.11
C ILE A 869 -28.88 -12.35 20.10
N ILE A 870 -28.46 -12.75 21.31
CA ILE A 870 -29.36 -13.30 22.34
C ILE A 870 -30.37 -12.23 22.81
N ILE A 871 -29.90 -11.01 23.11
CA ILE A 871 -30.78 -9.91 23.55
C ILE A 871 -31.75 -9.51 22.43
N GLY A 872 -31.26 -9.38 21.18
CA GLY A 872 -32.09 -9.05 20.02
C GLY A 872 -33.15 -10.12 19.74
N LYS A 873 -32.78 -11.40 19.81
CA LYS A 873 -33.71 -12.53 19.67
C LYS A 873 -34.80 -12.50 20.74
N ILE A 874 -34.44 -12.32 22.02
CA ILE A 874 -35.42 -12.23 23.11
C ILE A 874 -36.34 -11.01 22.92
N PHE A 875 -35.80 -9.86 22.54
CA PHE A 875 -36.56 -8.63 22.30
C PHE A 875 -37.59 -8.79 21.16
N LEU A 876 -37.18 -9.40 20.04
CA LEU A 876 -38.06 -9.67 18.91
C LEU A 876 -39.06 -10.81 19.19
N GLN A 877 -38.70 -11.80 20.00
CA GLN A 877 -39.62 -12.84 20.48
C GLN A 877 -40.69 -12.25 21.43
N GLU A 878 -40.35 -11.28 22.27
CA GLU A 878 -41.31 -10.57 23.11
C GLU A 878 -42.29 -9.72 22.28
N ILE A 879 -41.82 -9.06 21.20
CA ILE A 879 -42.68 -8.37 20.22
C ILE A 879 -43.66 -9.34 19.53
N HIS A 880 -43.21 -10.57 19.24
CA HIS A 880 -44.06 -11.61 18.66
C HIS A 880 -45.06 -12.20 19.68
N GLY A 881 -44.63 -12.43 20.92
CA GLY A 881 -45.42 -13.09 21.96
C GLY A 881 -46.44 -12.18 22.64
N LYS A 882 -46.11 -10.90 22.86
CA LYS A 882 -47.04 -9.90 23.41
C LYS A 882 -47.84 -9.23 22.30
N ARG A 883 -48.93 -9.86 21.88
CA ARG A 883 -50.02 -9.20 21.14
C ARG A 883 -50.76 -8.19 22.03
N ALA A 884 -50.08 -7.09 22.36
CA ALA A 884 -50.66 -5.97 23.11
C ALA A 884 -51.79 -5.26 22.35
N SER A 885 -51.86 -5.44 21.02
CA SER A 885 -52.99 -5.04 20.19
C SER A 885 -53.25 -6.04 19.05
N GLN A 886 -54.52 -6.23 18.69
CA GLN A 886 -54.94 -6.98 17.49
C GLN A 886 -54.63 -6.24 16.18
N THR A 887 -54.23 -4.96 16.24
CA THR A 887 -53.92 -4.14 15.07
C THR A 887 -52.46 -4.20 14.62
N ALA A 888 -51.54 -4.73 15.43
CA ALA A 888 -50.10 -4.80 15.09
C ALA A 888 -49.81 -5.71 13.88
N PRO A 889 -48.78 -5.42 13.06
CA PRO A 889 -48.29 -6.32 12.01
C PRO A 889 -47.60 -7.55 12.61
N GLN A 890 -47.56 -8.64 11.84
CA GLN A 890 -46.79 -9.83 12.24
C GLN A 890 -45.30 -9.56 12.01
N VAL A 891 -44.49 -9.80 13.04
CA VAL A 891 -43.03 -9.73 12.97
C VAL A 891 -42.46 -11.14 13.07
N ILE A 892 -41.56 -11.50 12.15
CA ILE A 892 -40.84 -12.78 12.12
C ILE A 892 -39.35 -12.49 12.20
N PHE A 893 -38.60 -13.32 12.93
CA PHE A 893 -37.15 -13.21 13.04
C PHE A 893 -36.47 -14.53 12.67
N SER A 894 -35.54 -14.50 11.72
CA SER A 894 -34.58 -15.60 11.47
C SER A 894 -33.14 -15.12 11.73
N LEU A 895 -32.24 -16.06 12.00
CA LEU A 895 -30.82 -15.83 12.30
C LEU A 895 -30.01 -16.84 11.50
N GLY A 896 -28.86 -16.44 10.95
CA GLY A 896 -28.01 -17.31 10.13
C GLY A 896 -28.50 -17.43 8.70
N GLU A 897 -29.77 -17.79 8.55
CA GLU A 897 -30.43 -18.03 7.26
C GLU A 897 -31.46 -16.95 6.90
N PRO A 898 -31.49 -16.51 5.63
CA PRO A 898 -32.54 -15.63 5.13
C PRO A 898 -33.89 -16.36 5.08
N PRO A 899 -35.02 -15.65 5.30
CA PRO A 899 -36.36 -16.22 5.23
C PRO A 899 -36.67 -16.78 3.82
N LEU A 900 -37.68 -17.65 3.71
CA LEU A 900 -38.00 -18.39 2.47
C LEU A 900 -38.22 -17.47 1.26
N GLU A 901 -38.80 -16.30 1.50
CA GLU A 901 -39.01 -15.23 0.54
C GLU A 901 -37.69 -14.76 -0.11
N LEU A 902 -36.56 -14.85 0.58
CA LEU A 902 -35.25 -14.38 0.12
C LEU A 902 -34.35 -15.49 -0.46
N LYS A 903 -34.80 -16.75 -0.56
CA LYS A 903 -33.98 -17.88 -1.06
C LYS A 903 -33.37 -17.69 -2.47
N ASN A 904 -34.02 -16.91 -3.32
CA ASN A 904 -33.56 -16.62 -4.70
C ASN A 904 -33.00 -15.19 -4.84
N SER A 905 -32.39 -14.64 -3.79
CA SER A 905 -31.82 -13.29 -3.79
C SER A 905 -30.38 -13.27 -3.26
N ASN A 906 -29.70 -12.13 -3.39
CA ASN A 906 -28.35 -11.86 -2.89
C ASN A 906 -28.26 -11.74 -1.35
N ALA A 907 -29.22 -12.31 -0.61
CA ALA A 907 -29.29 -12.21 0.84
C ALA A 907 -28.15 -12.99 1.52
N ARG A 908 -27.33 -12.28 2.31
CA ARG A 908 -26.13 -12.82 2.98
C ARG A 908 -26.47 -13.90 4.03
N ILE A 909 -25.83 -15.06 3.92
CA ILE A 909 -25.92 -16.17 4.89
C ILE A 909 -24.73 -16.06 5.85
N SER A 910 -24.99 -15.86 7.16
CA SER A 910 -23.95 -15.77 8.21
C SER A 910 -24.57 -15.79 9.60
N GLU A 911 -23.96 -16.52 10.55
CA GLU A 911 -24.46 -16.67 11.94
C GLU A 911 -24.67 -15.33 12.69
N GLY A 912 -23.94 -14.27 12.31
CA GLY A 912 -24.07 -12.92 12.87
C GLY A 912 -25.19 -12.06 12.26
N ILE A 913 -25.88 -12.54 11.20
CA ILE A 913 -26.92 -11.80 10.50
C ILE A 913 -28.29 -12.30 10.94
N GLY A 914 -29.15 -11.37 11.38
CA GLY A 914 -30.56 -11.61 11.62
C GLY A 914 -31.45 -10.92 10.59
N TYR A 915 -32.56 -11.54 10.23
CA TYR A 915 -33.57 -10.99 9.34
C TYR A 915 -34.85 -10.71 10.11
N VAL A 916 -35.32 -9.45 10.09
CA VAL A 916 -36.59 -9.04 10.68
C VAL A 916 -37.59 -8.78 9.58
N THR A 917 -38.61 -9.63 9.49
CA THR A 917 -39.67 -9.57 8.48
C THR A 917 -40.95 -9.00 9.09
N PHE A 918 -41.43 -7.88 8.57
CA PHE A 918 -42.73 -7.30 8.84
C PHE A 918 -43.72 -7.70 7.75
N VAL A 919 -44.84 -8.30 8.14
CA VAL A 919 -45.96 -8.59 7.25
C VAL A 919 -47.05 -7.55 7.46
N LEU A 920 -47.19 -6.65 6.48
CA LEU A 920 -48.13 -5.53 6.49
C LEU A 920 -49.38 -5.91 5.71
N LEU A 921 -50.54 -5.77 6.34
CA LEU A 921 -51.85 -6.01 5.75
C LEU A 921 -52.45 -4.69 5.21
N PRO A 922 -53.55 -4.70 4.43
CA PRO A 922 -54.15 -3.49 3.87
C PRO A 922 -54.51 -2.43 4.93
N LYS A 923 -54.78 -2.84 6.18
CA LYS A 923 -55.02 -1.96 7.34
C LYS A 923 -53.78 -1.20 7.84
N HIS A 924 -52.60 -1.47 7.28
CA HIS A 924 -51.32 -0.81 7.59
C HIS A 924 -50.86 0.08 6.44
N THR A 925 -51.06 -0.38 5.20
CA THR A 925 -50.64 0.27 3.94
C THR A 925 -51.63 1.31 3.41
N CYS A 926 -52.88 1.33 3.90
CA CYS A 926 -53.90 2.28 3.47
C CYS A 926 -53.57 3.74 3.84
N LYS A 927 -54.22 4.68 3.14
CA LYS A 927 -53.95 6.13 3.25
C LYS A 927 -54.04 6.69 4.68
N ALA A 928 -54.87 6.11 5.54
CA ALA A 928 -55.02 6.55 6.93
C ALA A 928 -53.87 6.12 7.87
N SER A 929 -53.09 5.09 7.50
CA SER A 929 -52.06 4.50 8.37
C SER A 929 -50.67 4.42 7.74
N ARG A 930 -50.53 4.63 6.42
CA ARG A 930 -49.25 4.46 5.72
C ARG A 930 -48.14 5.34 6.25
N ASP A 931 -48.40 6.62 6.54
CA ASP A 931 -47.35 7.53 6.99
C ASP A 931 -46.77 7.14 8.35
N ASN A 932 -47.63 6.76 9.31
CA ASN A 932 -47.19 6.25 10.60
C ASN A 932 -46.47 4.89 10.46
N THR A 933 -46.89 4.05 9.52
CA THR A 933 -46.22 2.78 9.22
C THR A 933 -44.82 3.02 8.64
N ILE A 934 -44.67 3.95 7.71
CA ILE A 934 -43.39 4.38 7.14
C ILE A 934 -42.48 5.00 8.20
N ASP A 935 -43.02 5.86 9.08
CA ASP A 935 -42.26 6.46 10.18
C ASP A 935 -41.70 5.37 11.11
N LEU A 936 -42.52 4.39 11.51
CA LEU A 936 -42.11 3.27 12.36
C LEU A 936 -41.08 2.34 11.70
N LEU A 937 -41.25 2.02 10.41
CA LEU A 937 -40.28 1.21 9.66
C LEU A 937 -38.94 1.95 9.51
N SER A 938 -38.97 3.26 9.25
CA SER A 938 -37.78 4.09 9.06
C SER A 938 -36.93 4.21 10.35
N ILE A 939 -37.55 4.16 11.53
CA ILE A 939 -36.83 4.22 12.81
C ILE A 939 -36.55 2.85 13.44
N PHE A 940 -37.15 1.77 12.93
CA PHE A 940 -37.13 0.44 13.55
C PHE A 940 -35.71 -0.04 13.90
N ARG A 941 -34.77 0.08 12.97
CA ARG A 941 -33.39 -0.36 13.14
C ARG A 941 -32.69 0.38 14.28
N SER A 942 -32.83 1.70 14.33
CA SER A 942 -32.29 2.55 15.39
C SER A 942 -32.92 2.23 16.75
N TYR A 943 -34.23 1.95 16.77
CA TYR A 943 -34.96 1.53 17.96
C TYR A 943 -34.46 0.18 18.50
N LEU A 944 -34.33 -0.85 17.66
CA LEU A 944 -33.82 -2.17 18.02
C LEU A 944 -32.42 -2.09 18.65
N HIS A 945 -31.48 -1.44 17.95
CA HIS A 945 -30.09 -1.32 18.43
C HIS A 945 -29.95 -0.45 19.68
N TYR A 946 -30.79 0.57 19.85
CA TYR A 946 -30.86 1.35 21.09
C TYR A 946 -31.29 0.47 22.27
N HIS A 947 -32.37 -0.31 22.11
CA HIS A 947 -32.89 -1.17 23.18
C HIS A 947 -31.96 -2.34 23.53
N ILE A 948 -31.25 -2.93 22.56
CA ILE A 948 -30.20 -3.93 22.84
C ILE A 948 -29.09 -3.32 23.70
N LYS A 949 -28.57 -2.14 23.31
CA LYS A 949 -27.50 -1.44 24.06
C LYS A 949 -27.95 -1.04 25.47
N GLY A 950 -29.19 -0.54 25.61
CA GLY A 950 -29.78 -0.22 26.91
C GLY A 950 -29.91 -1.44 27.83
N THR A 951 -30.42 -2.55 27.31
CA THR A 951 -30.53 -3.82 28.04
C THR A 951 -29.15 -4.36 28.45
N LYS A 952 -28.16 -4.33 27.55
CA LYS A 952 -26.79 -4.77 27.82
C LYS A 952 -26.14 -3.95 28.93
N ALA A 953 -26.27 -2.62 28.88
CA ALA A 953 -25.77 -1.72 29.93
C ALA A 953 -26.45 -1.97 31.29
N PHE A 954 -27.76 -2.21 31.30
CA PHE A 954 -28.52 -2.56 32.51
C PHE A 954 -28.04 -3.89 33.12
N ILE A 955 -27.88 -4.93 32.31
CA ILE A 955 -27.37 -6.24 32.76
C ILE A 955 -25.95 -6.12 33.33
N GLN A 956 -25.05 -5.43 32.64
CA GLN A 956 -23.67 -5.21 33.11
C GLN A 956 -23.62 -4.43 34.43
N SER A 957 -24.43 -3.38 34.58
CA SER A 957 -24.56 -2.61 35.82
C SER A 957 -24.99 -3.50 36.99
N ARG A 958 -26.01 -4.34 36.77
CA ARG A 958 -26.52 -5.27 37.79
C ARG A 958 -25.52 -6.37 38.14
N MET A 959 -24.74 -6.87 37.17
CA MET A 959 -23.67 -7.84 37.44
C MET A 959 -22.53 -7.23 38.26
N ARG A 960 -22.06 -6.01 37.94
CA ARG A 960 -21.05 -5.30 38.74
C ARG A 960 -21.52 -5.11 40.19
N SER A 961 -22.75 -4.65 40.38
CA SER A 961 -23.33 -4.46 41.72
C SER A 961 -23.35 -5.76 42.55
N LYS A 962 -23.64 -6.92 41.93
CA LYS A 962 -23.52 -8.23 42.60
C LYS A 962 -22.07 -8.63 42.87
N THR A 963 -21.14 -8.41 41.93
CA THR A 963 -19.72 -8.73 42.12
C THR A 963 -19.11 -7.93 43.27
N ASP A 964 -19.47 -6.64 43.41
CA ASP A 964 -19.05 -5.79 44.54
C ASP A 964 -19.59 -6.31 45.89
N GLU A 965 -20.79 -6.86 45.90
CA GLU A 965 -21.39 -7.52 47.08
C GLU A 965 -20.62 -8.80 47.45
N PHE A 966 -20.33 -9.67 46.47
CA PHE A 966 -19.49 -10.85 46.68
C PHE A 966 -18.06 -10.51 47.13
N LEU A 967 -17.44 -9.48 46.56
CA LEU A 967 -16.11 -8.99 46.98
C LEU A 967 -16.11 -8.51 48.43
N LYS A 968 -17.17 -7.84 48.89
CA LYS A 968 -17.32 -7.45 50.30
C LYS A 968 -17.44 -8.66 51.23
N ILE A 969 -18.12 -9.72 50.79
CA ILE A 969 -18.22 -10.99 51.54
C ILE A 969 -16.85 -11.69 51.60
N LEU A 970 -16.16 -11.85 50.46
CA LEU A 970 -14.84 -12.48 50.39
C LEU A 970 -13.77 -11.73 51.19
N ASN A 971 -13.76 -10.39 51.14
CA ASN A 971 -12.81 -9.59 51.91
C ASN A 971 -13.09 -9.62 53.42
N ARG A 972 -14.33 -9.87 53.86
CA ARG A 972 -14.66 -10.15 55.27
C ARG A 972 -14.21 -11.54 55.73
N ALA A 973 -14.06 -12.49 54.80
CA ALA A 973 -13.64 -13.87 55.09
C ALA A 973 -12.11 -14.09 55.11
N LYS A 974 -11.30 -13.08 54.78
CA LYS A 974 -9.84 -13.19 54.84
C LYS A 974 -9.33 -13.06 56.29
N PRO A 975 -8.51 -14.00 56.80
CA PRO A 975 -7.89 -13.86 58.11
C PRO A 975 -6.92 -12.67 58.13
N LYS A 976 -6.81 -12.00 59.29
CA LYS A 976 -5.90 -10.86 59.45
C LYS A 976 -4.47 -11.36 59.60
N VAL A 977 -3.60 -11.00 58.65
CA VAL A 977 -2.16 -11.22 58.76
C VAL A 977 -1.59 -10.22 59.78
N ILE A 978 -1.02 -10.73 60.88
CA ILE A 978 -0.29 -9.93 61.86
C ILE A 978 1.15 -9.75 61.34
N PRO A 979 1.64 -8.51 61.11
CA PRO A 979 2.97 -8.31 60.57
C PRO A 979 4.05 -8.49 61.64
N GLU A 980 5.06 -9.32 61.35
CA GLU A 980 6.25 -9.47 62.18
C GLU A 980 6.98 -8.14 62.40
N ARG A 981 7.57 -7.97 63.59
CA ARG A 981 8.45 -6.83 63.91
C ARG A 981 9.84 -7.33 64.28
N LYS A 982 10.84 -6.99 63.45
CA LYS A 982 12.25 -7.21 63.76
C LYS A 982 12.78 -6.07 64.63
N THR A 983 13.63 -6.42 65.59
CA THR A 983 14.35 -5.44 66.43
C THR A 983 15.66 -5.00 65.75
N ILE A 984 16.20 -3.84 66.14
CA ILE A 984 17.37 -3.20 65.51
C ILE A 984 18.65 -4.08 65.55
N MET A 985 18.74 -5.04 66.46
CA MET A 985 19.84 -6.02 66.51
C MET A 985 19.56 -7.33 65.74
N GLY A 986 18.59 -7.35 64.83
CA GLY A 986 18.42 -8.42 63.85
C GLY A 986 17.79 -9.72 64.38
N ARG A 987 17.29 -9.76 65.62
CA ARG A 987 16.49 -10.88 66.13
C ARG A 987 15.00 -10.67 65.87
N THR A 988 14.39 -11.63 65.20
CA THR A 988 12.94 -11.78 65.04
C THR A 988 12.36 -12.45 66.28
N PHE A 989 11.15 -12.07 66.67
CA PHE A 989 10.30 -12.86 67.56
C PHE A 989 9.04 -13.22 66.78
N GLU A 990 8.90 -14.48 66.40
CA GLU A 990 7.59 -15.03 66.12
C GLU A 990 6.85 -15.16 67.46
N LYS A 991 5.59 -14.71 67.48
CA LYS A 991 4.69 -14.92 68.61
C LYS A 991 3.62 -15.88 68.09
N GLU A 992 3.75 -17.16 68.46
CA GLU A 992 2.73 -18.17 68.17
C GLU A 992 1.40 -17.80 68.86
N GLU A 993 0.30 -18.01 68.13
CA GLU A 993 -1.08 -18.18 68.62
C GLU A 993 -1.59 -19.54 68.12
#